data_AF-A0A349Y4G2-F1
#
_entry.id   AF-A0A349Y4G2-F1
#
_cell.length_a   1.000
_cell.length_b   1.000
_cell.length_c   1.000
_cell.angle_alpha   90.00
_cell.angle_beta   90.00
_cell.angle_gamma   90.00
#
_symmetry.space_group_name_H-M   'P 1'
#
loop_
_entity.id
_entity.type
_entity.pdbx_description
1 polymer ?
#
loop_
_entity_poly.entity_id
_entity_poly.type
_entity_poly.pdbx_seq_one_letter_code
_entity_poly.pdbx_strand_id
1 'polypeptide(L)'
;AQTLSSGAAMQLEASDALDVQQLGSGGDLAATAGGLLAIVDTVAGGDARLEGDADVRLGQAVVGQSLNVAAAGTLDMRTATVGGDAQLRSGGAMGIGELQAQGAMNAASGAALVAQTLSSGAAMQLEASGALQIQQLTSKGDLIADAGGLLAIDDAAVGAQARLDGGTDVQLGSATVAQSLGLNAGGTVDVGRARIGGNAQVGSGGDTRLKHFDGRGDLVADAGGAITLVSAAVDGSMTLRAGQSIDVGTAVIGVDGDWIAGTDLSADEVTVGCNFRGDAGVALVIGTLNVGCNLGLSSSEALRFDALQAAGGIALASRGSDVQGRQVDAGKALRVQAAGDIRIEAARAGSDLVATSGGSQQWGLYQAGGDAALQAGGDIHFDDGRSGAAQSILAGGSIGFGRASAGTTAYMDARAGSLAGGQLQAASAQLAARDTLSLAQAMVDTRLNLAADEVQAQVSQSDAGPGLLTTTLTGYRNGVASRIVVDVQPRDAWLIDALQAMEAELTSSSARVAIADGQVERTMRLTTPALQVLMDNTSPLLRPADAQLLQLNRRFHLAADGRLLDTDAYVVRFNDGVRVNSPNYNRDHLEAGPAYLGESAVRYMGRMLNLRSPEMAVPARAPAEGDEANARDVVAPALGGAVNLGAPN
;
A
#
# COMPACT_ATOMS: atom_id res chain seq x y z
N ALA A 1 -54.70 -50.56 -31.89
CA ALA A 1 -55.88 -51.10 -31.15
C ALA A 1 -56.41 -50.05 -30.18
N GLN A 2 -57.70 -50.05 -29.84
CA GLN A 2 -58.25 -49.06 -28.89
C GLN A 2 -57.85 -49.38 -27.43
N THR A 3 -57.93 -50.64 -27.01
CA THR A 3 -57.51 -51.06 -25.66
C THR A 3 -57.03 -52.50 -25.70
N LEU A 4 -55.88 -52.78 -25.10
CA LEU A 4 -55.34 -54.12 -24.83
C LEU A 4 -55.08 -54.21 -23.32
N SER A 5 -55.71 -55.16 -22.64
CA SER A 5 -55.54 -55.34 -21.20
C SER A 5 -55.40 -56.81 -20.78
N SER A 6 -54.56 -57.07 -19.78
CA SER A 6 -54.36 -58.38 -19.15
C SER A 6 -54.30 -58.22 -17.64
N GLY A 7 -54.89 -59.15 -16.89
CA GLY A 7 -54.76 -59.20 -15.43
C GLY A 7 -53.44 -59.82 -14.94
N ALA A 8 -52.67 -60.41 -15.86
CA ALA A 8 -51.35 -60.98 -15.62
C ALA A 8 -50.32 -60.28 -16.52
N ALA A 9 -49.10 -60.81 -16.63
CA ALA A 9 -48.10 -60.28 -17.55
C ALA A 9 -48.59 -60.24 -19.01
N MET A 10 -48.05 -59.31 -19.79
CA MET A 10 -48.38 -59.11 -21.20
C MET A 10 -47.11 -58.94 -22.02
N GLN A 11 -47.03 -59.66 -23.14
CA GLN A 11 -45.98 -59.51 -24.15
C GLN A 11 -46.62 -59.25 -25.51
N LEU A 12 -46.19 -58.17 -26.16
CA LEU A 12 -46.60 -57.78 -27.50
C LEU A 12 -45.37 -57.64 -28.40
N GLU A 13 -45.46 -58.20 -29.60
CA GLU A 13 -44.40 -58.10 -30.60
C GLU A 13 -45.05 -57.74 -31.94
N ALA A 14 -44.55 -56.68 -32.56
CA ALA A 14 -44.95 -56.26 -33.90
C ALA A 14 -43.71 -56.18 -34.80
N SER A 15 -43.79 -56.73 -36.02
CA SER A 15 -42.67 -56.69 -36.96
C SER A 15 -42.41 -55.30 -37.57
N ASP A 16 -43.39 -54.41 -37.49
CA ASP A 16 -43.35 -53.06 -38.07
C ASP A 16 -43.84 -52.05 -37.02
N ALA A 17 -45.11 -51.63 -37.04
CA ALA A 17 -45.63 -50.69 -36.05
C ALA A 17 -46.53 -51.34 -34.99
N LEU A 18 -46.42 -50.84 -33.76
CA LEU A 18 -47.39 -51.08 -32.69
C LEU A 18 -48.01 -49.74 -32.26
N ASP A 19 -49.23 -49.47 -32.71
CA ASP A 19 -50.01 -48.27 -32.37
C ASP A 19 -51.24 -48.67 -31.52
N VAL A 20 -51.20 -48.26 -30.25
CA VAL A 20 -52.19 -48.63 -29.23
C VAL A 20 -52.61 -47.40 -28.45
N GLN A 21 -53.91 -47.19 -28.30
CA GLN A 21 -54.41 -46.10 -27.45
C GLN A 21 -54.23 -46.45 -25.97
N GLN A 22 -54.61 -47.66 -25.54
CA GLN A 22 -54.43 -48.09 -24.15
C GLN A 22 -53.84 -49.48 -24.04
N LEU A 23 -52.80 -49.62 -23.23
CA LEU A 23 -52.08 -50.87 -22.97
C LEU A 23 -51.95 -51.09 -21.45
N GLY A 24 -52.58 -52.15 -20.94
CA GLY A 24 -52.65 -52.42 -19.50
C GLY A 24 -52.22 -53.85 -19.12
N SER A 25 -51.31 -53.98 -18.17
CA SER A 25 -50.91 -55.27 -17.58
C SER A 25 -51.03 -55.21 -16.06
N GLY A 26 -51.67 -56.21 -15.46
CA GLY A 26 -51.70 -56.39 -13.99
C GLY A 26 -50.36 -56.85 -13.41
N GLY A 27 -49.47 -57.39 -14.25
CA GLY A 27 -48.09 -57.75 -13.92
C GLY A 27 -47.11 -56.98 -14.80
N ASP A 28 -46.10 -57.68 -15.32
CA ASP A 28 -45.10 -57.08 -16.20
C ASP A 28 -45.66 -56.82 -17.62
N LEU A 29 -45.12 -55.82 -18.29
CA LEU A 29 -45.45 -55.45 -19.65
C LEU A 29 -44.20 -55.44 -20.51
N ALA A 30 -44.18 -56.21 -21.58
CA ALA A 30 -43.16 -56.15 -22.63
C ALA A 30 -43.83 -55.81 -23.96
N ALA A 31 -43.37 -54.76 -24.63
CA ALA A 31 -43.83 -54.41 -25.98
C ALA A 31 -42.63 -54.12 -26.87
N THR A 32 -42.55 -54.79 -28.02
CA THR A 32 -41.50 -54.58 -29.02
C THR A 32 -42.12 -54.28 -30.38
N ALA A 33 -41.50 -53.36 -31.13
CA ALA A 33 -41.87 -53.04 -32.50
C ALA A 33 -40.63 -52.91 -33.39
N GLY A 34 -40.64 -53.57 -34.56
CA GLY A 34 -39.57 -53.45 -35.58
C GLY A 34 -39.53 -52.08 -36.28
N GLY A 35 -40.45 -51.19 -35.95
CA GLY A 35 -40.60 -49.83 -36.44
C GLY A 35 -41.10 -48.92 -35.31
N LEU A 36 -42.20 -48.20 -35.53
CA LEU A 36 -42.77 -47.26 -34.53
C LEU A 36 -43.48 -48.01 -33.40
N LEU A 37 -43.12 -47.72 -32.15
CA LEU A 37 -43.90 -48.06 -30.97
C LEU A 37 -44.62 -46.81 -30.45
N ALA A 38 -45.93 -46.71 -30.67
CA ALA A 38 -46.75 -45.60 -30.20
C ALA A 38 -47.82 -46.11 -29.23
N ILE A 39 -47.75 -45.65 -27.99
CA ILE A 39 -48.74 -45.98 -26.95
C ILE A 39 -49.21 -44.69 -26.27
N VAL A 40 -50.53 -44.44 -26.29
CA VAL A 40 -51.07 -43.24 -25.62
C VAL A 40 -51.08 -43.43 -24.11
N ASP A 41 -51.67 -44.51 -23.60
CA ASP A 41 -51.69 -44.83 -22.16
C ASP A 41 -51.10 -46.21 -21.89
N THR A 42 -50.08 -46.27 -21.05
CA THR A 42 -49.42 -47.50 -20.58
C THR A 42 -49.64 -47.65 -19.08
N VAL A 43 -50.14 -48.80 -18.65
CA VAL A 43 -50.25 -49.16 -17.22
C VAL A 43 -49.65 -50.55 -17.00
N ALA A 44 -48.66 -50.66 -16.14
CA ALA A 44 -48.08 -51.94 -15.73
C ALA A 44 -48.03 -52.03 -14.20
N GLY A 45 -48.58 -53.11 -13.63
CA GLY A 45 -48.52 -53.36 -12.19
C GLY A 45 -47.12 -53.75 -11.70
N GLY A 46 -46.34 -54.40 -12.57
CA GLY A 46 -44.93 -54.77 -12.37
C GLY A 46 -43.98 -53.87 -13.16
N ASP A 47 -43.03 -54.49 -13.86
CA ASP A 47 -42.08 -53.81 -14.74
C ASP A 47 -42.68 -53.52 -16.12
N ALA A 48 -42.18 -52.48 -16.81
CA ALA A 48 -42.50 -52.20 -18.21
C ALA A 48 -41.21 -52.12 -19.05
N ARG A 49 -41.13 -52.94 -20.10
CA ARG A 49 -40.06 -52.93 -21.11
C ARG A 49 -40.66 -52.58 -22.48
N LEU A 50 -40.27 -51.44 -23.04
CA LEU A 50 -40.83 -50.89 -24.27
C LEU A 50 -39.68 -50.63 -25.25
N GLU A 51 -39.66 -51.35 -26.39
CA GLU A 51 -38.56 -51.27 -27.36
C GLU A 51 -39.08 -51.01 -28.77
N GLY A 52 -38.49 -50.02 -29.44
CA GLY A 52 -38.74 -49.72 -30.85
C GLY A 52 -37.42 -49.67 -31.63
N ASP A 53 -37.36 -50.41 -32.74
CA ASP A 53 -36.24 -50.36 -33.69
C ASP A 53 -36.24 -49.06 -34.53
N ALA A 54 -37.27 -48.22 -34.39
CA ALA A 54 -37.31 -46.83 -34.84
C ALA A 54 -37.65 -45.88 -33.68
N ASP A 55 -38.74 -45.12 -33.78
CA ASP A 55 -39.17 -44.18 -32.75
C ASP A 55 -40.05 -44.86 -31.69
N VAL A 56 -40.00 -44.34 -30.46
CA VAL A 56 -40.94 -44.69 -29.39
C VAL A 56 -41.68 -43.42 -28.95
N ARG A 57 -43.02 -43.48 -28.92
CA ARG A 57 -43.89 -42.38 -28.46
C ARG A 57 -44.80 -42.86 -27.35
N LEU A 58 -44.69 -42.24 -26.18
CA LEU A 58 -45.47 -42.54 -24.99
C LEU A 58 -46.26 -41.31 -24.54
N GLY A 59 -47.59 -41.41 -24.48
CA GLY A 59 -48.42 -40.34 -23.93
C GLY A 59 -48.35 -40.30 -22.40
N GLN A 60 -48.78 -41.36 -21.75
CA GLN A 60 -48.76 -41.54 -20.31
C GLN A 60 -48.27 -42.94 -19.97
N ALA A 61 -47.38 -43.07 -19.00
CA ALA A 61 -46.97 -44.34 -18.44
C ALA A 61 -47.11 -44.35 -16.92
N VAL A 62 -47.75 -45.38 -16.38
CA VAL A 62 -47.80 -45.65 -14.93
C VAL A 62 -47.27 -47.06 -14.71
N VAL A 63 -46.12 -47.17 -14.06
CA VAL A 63 -45.41 -48.44 -13.88
C VAL A 63 -45.17 -48.67 -12.39
N GLY A 64 -45.61 -49.82 -11.89
CA GLY A 64 -45.55 -50.13 -10.46
C GLY A 64 -44.14 -50.37 -9.95
N GLN A 65 -43.25 -50.91 -10.79
CA GLN A 65 -41.85 -51.17 -10.47
C GLN A 65 -40.93 -50.38 -11.42
N SER A 66 -40.30 -51.01 -12.40
CA SER A 66 -39.27 -50.38 -13.23
C SER A 66 -39.73 -50.11 -14.66
N LEU A 67 -39.38 -48.95 -15.21
CA LEU A 67 -39.64 -48.60 -16.61
C LEU A 67 -38.33 -48.65 -17.40
N ASN A 68 -38.28 -49.48 -18.42
CA ASN A 68 -37.18 -49.58 -19.39
C ASN A 68 -37.70 -49.22 -20.79
N VAL A 69 -37.20 -48.14 -21.37
CA VAL A 69 -37.56 -47.70 -22.73
C VAL A 69 -36.34 -47.59 -23.61
N ALA A 70 -36.37 -48.21 -24.79
CA ALA A 70 -35.32 -48.13 -25.79
C ALA A 70 -35.90 -47.76 -27.16
N ALA A 71 -35.40 -46.68 -27.74
CA ALA A 71 -35.69 -46.27 -29.11
C ALA A 71 -34.37 -46.21 -29.91
N ALA A 72 -34.29 -46.88 -31.07
CA ALA A 72 -33.15 -46.69 -31.95
C ALA A 72 -33.15 -45.28 -32.59
N GLY A 73 -34.35 -44.73 -32.82
CA GLY A 73 -34.60 -43.35 -33.24
C GLY A 73 -34.94 -42.44 -32.06
N THR A 74 -36.00 -41.64 -32.21
CA THR A 74 -36.44 -40.64 -31.22
C THR A 74 -37.26 -41.30 -30.10
N LEU A 75 -37.09 -40.83 -28.87
CA LEU A 75 -37.96 -41.14 -27.76
C LEU A 75 -38.74 -39.89 -27.33
N ASP A 76 -40.05 -39.88 -27.56
CA ASP A 76 -40.95 -38.83 -27.06
C ASP A 76 -41.85 -39.39 -25.96
N MET A 77 -41.79 -38.82 -24.76
CA MET A 77 -42.59 -39.22 -23.62
C MET A 77 -43.24 -38.00 -22.98
N ARG A 78 -44.58 -37.92 -22.99
CA ARG A 78 -45.27 -36.77 -22.40
C ARG A 78 -45.29 -36.84 -20.87
N THR A 79 -45.72 -37.94 -20.28
CA THR A 79 -45.73 -38.12 -18.80
C THR A 79 -45.43 -39.56 -18.39
N ALA A 80 -44.65 -39.76 -17.34
CA ALA A 80 -44.46 -41.08 -16.73
C ALA A 80 -44.30 -41.03 -15.21
N THR A 81 -44.88 -42.01 -14.52
CA THR A 81 -44.72 -42.25 -13.09
C THR A 81 -44.28 -43.70 -12.86
N VAL A 82 -43.18 -43.88 -12.15
CA VAL A 82 -42.49 -45.16 -11.98
C VAL A 82 -42.25 -45.41 -10.49
N GLY A 83 -42.75 -46.52 -9.97
CA GLY A 83 -42.65 -46.89 -8.55
C GLY A 83 -41.25 -47.32 -8.11
N GLY A 84 -40.36 -47.61 -9.06
CA GLY A 84 -38.95 -47.96 -8.89
C GLY A 84 -38.07 -47.15 -9.84
N ASP A 85 -37.18 -47.84 -10.57
CA ASP A 85 -36.17 -47.21 -11.43
C ASP A 85 -36.69 -46.92 -12.85
N ALA A 86 -36.19 -45.85 -13.46
CA ALA A 86 -36.46 -45.52 -14.86
C ALA A 86 -35.17 -45.53 -15.69
N GLN A 87 -35.11 -46.35 -16.74
CA GLN A 87 -34.02 -46.40 -17.70
C GLN A 87 -34.54 -46.06 -19.10
N LEU A 88 -34.00 -44.99 -19.69
CA LEU A 88 -34.43 -44.48 -20.99
C LEU A 88 -33.23 -44.36 -21.91
N ARG A 89 -33.33 -44.94 -23.12
CA ARG A 89 -32.30 -44.86 -24.14
C ARG A 89 -32.90 -44.47 -25.48
N SER A 90 -32.26 -43.51 -26.14
CA SER A 90 -32.59 -43.09 -27.51
C SER A 90 -31.31 -43.00 -28.34
N GLY A 91 -31.31 -43.59 -29.53
CA GLY A 91 -30.23 -43.36 -30.51
C GLY A 91 -30.34 -42.00 -31.21
N GLY A 92 -31.52 -41.41 -31.22
CA GLY A 92 -31.81 -40.06 -31.71
C GLY A 92 -32.00 -39.05 -30.56
N ALA A 93 -32.98 -38.16 -30.73
CA ALA A 93 -33.33 -37.17 -29.71
C ALA A 93 -34.30 -37.76 -28.67
N MET A 94 -34.26 -37.21 -27.46
CA MET A 94 -35.15 -37.58 -26.37
C MET A 94 -35.93 -36.35 -25.88
N GLY A 95 -37.26 -36.41 -25.97
CA GLY A 95 -38.18 -35.40 -25.47
C GLY A 95 -39.00 -35.95 -24.30
N ILE A 96 -38.94 -35.29 -23.15
CA ILE A 96 -39.68 -35.66 -21.94
C ILE A 96 -40.53 -34.47 -21.49
N GLY A 97 -41.84 -34.64 -21.33
CA GLY A 97 -42.63 -33.66 -20.57
C GLY A 97 -42.28 -33.80 -19.09
N GLU A 98 -42.82 -34.84 -18.46
CA GLU A 98 -42.61 -35.12 -17.04
C GLU A 98 -42.25 -36.60 -16.81
N LEU A 99 -41.22 -36.85 -16.02
CA LEU A 99 -40.88 -38.19 -15.53
C LEU A 99 -40.64 -38.15 -14.02
N GLN A 100 -41.39 -38.97 -13.28
CA GLN A 100 -41.19 -39.20 -11.86
C GLN A 100 -40.84 -40.67 -11.60
N ALA A 101 -39.68 -40.92 -11.00
CA ALA A 101 -39.24 -42.24 -10.55
C ALA A 101 -39.03 -42.22 -9.03
N GLN A 102 -39.55 -43.19 -8.28
CA GLN A 102 -39.23 -43.29 -6.85
C GLN A 102 -37.81 -43.83 -6.62
N GLY A 103 -37.29 -44.60 -7.56
CA GLY A 103 -35.91 -45.08 -7.60
C GLY A 103 -35.00 -44.17 -8.41
N ALA A 104 -33.94 -44.75 -8.95
CA ALA A 104 -32.95 -44.06 -9.78
C ALA A 104 -33.49 -43.75 -11.18
N MET A 105 -32.94 -42.73 -11.82
CA MET A 105 -33.29 -42.35 -13.19
C MET A 105 -32.04 -42.26 -14.06
N ASN A 106 -31.99 -43.06 -15.12
CA ASN A 106 -30.93 -43.06 -16.09
C ASN A 106 -31.51 -42.74 -17.47
N ALA A 107 -31.08 -41.65 -18.10
CA ALA A 107 -31.55 -41.26 -19.43
C ALA A 107 -30.36 -40.93 -20.33
N ALA A 108 -30.25 -41.64 -21.46
CA ALA A 108 -29.16 -41.46 -22.42
C ALA A 108 -29.70 -41.21 -23.84
N SER A 109 -29.23 -40.14 -24.46
CA SER A 109 -29.64 -39.69 -25.81
C SER A 109 -28.43 -39.61 -26.75
N GLY A 110 -28.57 -40.20 -27.94
CA GLY A 110 -27.59 -40.09 -29.03
C GLY A 110 -27.57 -38.70 -29.70
N ALA A 111 -28.53 -37.83 -29.38
CA ALA A 111 -28.57 -36.44 -29.80
C ALA A 111 -28.88 -35.53 -28.60
N ALA A 112 -29.93 -34.70 -28.68
CA ALA A 112 -30.35 -33.83 -27.58
C ALA A 112 -31.27 -34.57 -26.60
N LEU A 113 -31.22 -34.18 -25.32
CA LEU A 113 -32.18 -34.56 -24.29
C LEU A 113 -32.84 -33.28 -23.78
N VAL A 114 -34.16 -33.18 -23.99
CA VAL A 114 -34.95 -32.04 -23.52
C VAL A 114 -36.03 -32.55 -22.58
N ALA A 115 -36.10 -31.99 -21.37
CA ALA A 115 -37.16 -32.30 -20.42
C ALA A 115 -37.79 -31.05 -19.79
N GLN A 116 -39.09 -31.08 -19.49
CA GLN A 116 -39.68 -30.05 -18.63
C GLN A 116 -39.39 -30.37 -17.17
N THR A 117 -39.77 -31.58 -16.71
CA THR A 117 -39.62 -31.98 -15.31
C THR A 117 -39.05 -33.38 -15.19
N LEU A 118 -37.95 -33.52 -14.45
CA LEU A 118 -37.40 -34.81 -14.01
C LEU A 118 -37.36 -34.86 -12.49
N SER A 119 -37.90 -35.94 -11.90
CA SER A 119 -37.88 -36.18 -10.46
C SER A 119 -37.49 -37.62 -10.14
N SER A 120 -36.47 -37.80 -9.31
CA SER A 120 -35.97 -39.10 -8.87
C SER A 120 -35.92 -39.14 -7.35
N GLY A 121 -36.45 -40.23 -6.77
CA GLY A 121 -36.33 -40.50 -5.35
C GLY A 121 -34.95 -41.02 -4.92
N ALA A 122 -34.06 -41.29 -5.88
CA ALA A 122 -32.66 -41.66 -5.67
C ALA A 122 -31.74 -40.80 -6.57
N ALA A 123 -30.70 -41.39 -7.16
CA ALA A 123 -29.74 -40.70 -8.03
C ALA A 123 -30.24 -40.55 -9.48
N MET A 124 -29.72 -39.52 -10.16
CA MET A 124 -29.94 -39.29 -11.59
C MET A 124 -28.62 -39.34 -12.37
N GLN A 125 -28.64 -40.04 -13.50
CA GLN A 125 -27.60 -39.98 -14.52
C GLN A 125 -28.23 -39.59 -15.86
N LEU A 126 -27.77 -38.49 -16.43
CA LEU A 126 -28.29 -37.91 -17.67
C LEU A 126 -27.16 -37.73 -18.68
N GLU A 127 -27.33 -38.27 -19.87
CA GLU A 127 -26.31 -38.21 -20.92
C GLU A 127 -26.94 -37.76 -22.24
N ALA A 128 -26.33 -36.77 -22.88
CA ALA A 128 -26.71 -36.32 -24.21
C ALA A 128 -25.45 -36.11 -25.06
N SER A 129 -25.38 -36.71 -26.25
CA SER A 129 -24.27 -36.44 -27.18
C SER A 129 -24.32 -35.01 -27.74
N GLY A 130 -25.49 -34.37 -27.72
CA GLY A 130 -25.70 -32.97 -28.06
C GLY A 130 -26.00 -32.12 -26.82
N ALA A 131 -27.12 -31.39 -26.85
CA ALA A 131 -27.56 -30.54 -25.75
C ALA A 131 -28.39 -31.32 -24.71
N LEU A 132 -28.24 -30.96 -23.44
CA LEU A 132 -29.07 -31.40 -22.33
C LEU A 132 -29.79 -30.17 -21.77
N GLN A 133 -31.12 -30.13 -21.85
CA GLN A 133 -31.92 -28.97 -21.43
C GLN A 133 -33.09 -29.39 -20.55
N ILE A 134 -33.07 -28.99 -19.27
CA ILE A 134 -34.10 -29.34 -18.29
C ILE A 134 -34.66 -28.08 -17.65
N GLN A 135 -35.97 -27.92 -17.55
CA GLN A 135 -36.53 -26.78 -16.80
C GLN A 135 -36.44 -27.04 -15.29
N GLN A 136 -36.97 -28.17 -14.82
CA GLN A 136 -36.98 -28.53 -13.40
C GLN A 136 -36.39 -29.92 -13.18
N LEU A 137 -35.39 -30.01 -12.32
CA LEU A 137 -34.73 -31.25 -11.95
C LEU A 137 -34.70 -31.40 -10.43
N THR A 138 -35.19 -32.54 -9.93
CA THR A 138 -35.10 -32.91 -8.51
C THR A 138 -34.54 -34.31 -8.34
N SER A 139 -33.28 -34.42 -7.90
CA SER A 139 -32.66 -35.67 -7.48
C SER A 139 -32.57 -35.71 -5.95
N LYS A 140 -33.10 -36.74 -5.29
CA LYS A 140 -32.90 -36.89 -3.84
C LYS A 140 -31.51 -37.44 -3.49
N GLY A 141 -30.83 -38.07 -4.45
CA GLY A 141 -29.45 -38.54 -4.34
C GLY A 141 -28.50 -37.64 -5.11
N ASP A 142 -27.53 -38.28 -5.78
CA ASP A 142 -26.57 -37.61 -6.63
C ASP A 142 -27.17 -37.23 -8.00
N LEU A 143 -26.56 -36.24 -8.65
CA LEU A 143 -26.81 -35.89 -10.04
C LEU A 143 -25.49 -35.97 -10.81
N ILE A 144 -25.48 -36.77 -11.86
CA ILE A 144 -24.44 -36.74 -12.90
C ILE A 144 -25.14 -36.35 -14.21
N ALA A 145 -24.69 -35.27 -14.83
CA ALA A 145 -25.23 -34.83 -16.11
C ALA A 145 -24.09 -34.47 -17.06
N ASP A 146 -24.04 -35.13 -18.21
CA ASP A 146 -22.99 -34.97 -19.21
C ASP A 146 -23.63 -34.62 -20.56
N ALA A 147 -23.21 -33.49 -21.14
CA ALA A 147 -23.66 -33.02 -22.46
C ALA A 147 -22.48 -32.80 -23.39
N GLY A 148 -22.53 -33.32 -24.62
CA GLY A 148 -21.52 -33.03 -25.64
C GLY A 148 -21.53 -31.57 -26.12
N GLY A 149 -22.62 -30.84 -25.90
CA GLY A 149 -22.77 -29.41 -26.19
C GLY A 149 -23.15 -28.61 -24.94
N LEU A 150 -24.25 -27.86 -25.03
CA LEU A 150 -24.81 -27.09 -23.92
C LEU A 150 -25.46 -28.01 -22.88
N LEU A 151 -25.12 -27.81 -21.61
CA LEU A 151 -25.88 -28.32 -20.48
C LEU A 151 -26.62 -27.14 -19.83
N ALA A 152 -27.94 -27.13 -19.91
CA ALA A 152 -28.78 -26.10 -19.31
C ALA A 152 -29.82 -26.70 -18.36
N ILE A 153 -29.87 -26.20 -17.13
CA ILE A 153 -30.92 -26.54 -16.17
C ILE A 153 -31.45 -25.25 -15.53
N ASP A 154 -32.74 -24.95 -15.71
CA ASP A 154 -33.30 -23.71 -15.14
C ASP A 154 -33.35 -23.79 -13.60
N ASP A 155 -33.86 -24.89 -13.03
CA ASP A 155 -33.92 -25.12 -11.59
C ASP A 155 -33.48 -26.54 -11.22
N ALA A 156 -32.36 -26.66 -10.49
CA ALA A 156 -31.83 -27.93 -10.01
C ALA A 156 -31.89 -28.03 -8.47
N ALA A 157 -32.48 -29.11 -7.96
CA ALA A 157 -32.46 -29.49 -6.55
C ALA A 157 -31.83 -30.89 -6.40
N VAL A 158 -30.70 -30.97 -5.68
CA VAL A 158 -29.92 -32.20 -5.52
C VAL A 158 -29.68 -32.47 -4.04
N GLY A 159 -30.16 -33.61 -3.55
CA GLY A 159 -30.10 -34.01 -2.14
C GLY A 159 -28.74 -34.51 -1.67
N ALA A 160 -27.82 -34.77 -2.58
CA ALA A 160 -26.42 -35.11 -2.29
C ALA A 160 -25.45 -34.29 -3.16
N GLN A 161 -24.66 -34.93 -4.04
CA GLN A 161 -23.65 -34.25 -4.87
C GLN A 161 -24.13 -34.04 -6.31
N ALA A 162 -23.64 -32.98 -6.95
CA ALA A 162 -23.95 -32.69 -8.34
C ALA A 162 -22.67 -32.51 -9.15
N ARG A 163 -22.55 -33.23 -10.27
CA ARG A 163 -21.46 -33.12 -11.24
C ARG A 163 -22.04 -32.90 -12.63
N LEU A 164 -21.73 -31.74 -13.22
CA LEU A 164 -22.31 -31.30 -14.49
C LEU A 164 -21.18 -30.94 -15.45
N ASP A 165 -21.10 -31.66 -16.57
CA ASP A 165 -20.12 -31.41 -17.62
C ASP A 165 -20.82 -31.00 -18.92
N GLY A 166 -20.52 -29.79 -19.40
CA GLY A 166 -20.92 -29.29 -20.72
C GLY A 166 -19.74 -29.23 -21.68
N GLY A 167 -19.86 -29.85 -22.85
CA GLY A 167 -18.84 -29.78 -23.89
C GLY A 167 -18.61 -28.35 -24.41
N THR A 168 -19.65 -27.52 -24.42
CA THR A 168 -19.53 -26.08 -24.71
C THR A 168 -19.79 -25.23 -23.48
N ASP A 169 -21.00 -25.22 -22.94
CA ASP A 169 -21.36 -24.32 -21.84
C ASP A 169 -22.17 -25.07 -20.79
N VAL A 170 -22.11 -24.57 -19.56
CA VAL A 170 -23.01 -24.96 -18.48
C VAL A 170 -23.81 -23.73 -18.04
N GLN A 171 -25.13 -23.83 -18.07
CA GLN A 171 -26.06 -22.77 -17.69
C GLN A 171 -27.01 -23.26 -16.60
N LEU A 172 -27.02 -22.58 -15.46
CA LEU A 172 -27.93 -22.87 -14.35
C LEU A 172 -28.71 -21.62 -13.96
N GLY A 173 -30.04 -21.68 -14.01
CA GLY A 173 -30.86 -20.59 -13.47
C GLY A 173 -30.73 -20.53 -11.94
N SER A 174 -31.08 -21.62 -11.28
CA SER A 174 -30.85 -21.85 -9.86
C SER A 174 -30.39 -23.29 -9.57
N ALA A 175 -29.48 -23.43 -8.61
CA ALA A 175 -28.98 -24.72 -8.16
C ALA A 175 -28.94 -24.76 -6.63
N THR A 176 -29.59 -25.77 -6.03
CA THR A 176 -29.48 -26.10 -4.61
C THR A 176 -28.92 -27.50 -4.48
N VAL A 177 -27.73 -27.61 -3.89
CA VAL A 177 -27.01 -28.88 -3.74
C VAL A 177 -26.65 -29.06 -2.27
N ALA A 178 -27.12 -30.14 -1.67
CA ALA A 178 -26.97 -30.37 -0.23
C ALA A 178 -25.51 -30.62 0.18
N GLN A 179 -24.68 -31.15 -0.72
CA GLN A 179 -23.27 -31.39 -0.50
C GLN A 179 -22.45 -30.59 -1.51
N SER A 180 -21.69 -31.26 -2.38
CA SER A 180 -20.69 -30.64 -3.25
C SER A 180 -21.22 -30.45 -4.67
N LEU A 181 -20.76 -29.38 -5.32
CA LEU A 181 -21.05 -29.07 -6.72
C LEU A 181 -19.77 -29.05 -7.55
N GLY A 182 -19.74 -29.81 -8.64
CA GLY A 182 -18.73 -29.72 -9.68
C GLY A 182 -19.35 -29.28 -10.99
N LEU A 183 -18.85 -28.19 -11.57
CA LEU A 183 -19.22 -27.69 -12.90
C LEU A 183 -17.99 -27.67 -13.79
N ASN A 184 -18.08 -28.24 -14.99
CA ASN A 184 -17.05 -28.11 -16.02
C ASN A 184 -17.67 -27.71 -17.35
N ALA A 185 -17.10 -26.68 -17.99
CA ALA A 185 -17.50 -26.26 -19.33
C ALA A 185 -16.28 -26.09 -20.24
N GLY A 186 -16.37 -26.52 -21.50
CA GLY A 186 -15.34 -26.23 -22.51
C GLY A 186 -15.22 -24.73 -22.85
N GLY A 187 -16.32 -23.99 -22.66
CA GLY A 187 -16.50 -22.56 -22.86
C GLY A 187 -16.92 -21.91 -21.55
N THR A 188 -18.18 -21.53 -21.40
CA THR A 188 -18.66 -20.69 -20.29
C THR A 188 -19.41 -21.47 -19.22
N VAL A 189 -19.24 -21.06 -17.96
CA VAL A 189 -20.18 -21.38 -16.88
C VAL A 189 -20.99 -20.14 -16.52
N ASP A 190 -22.32 -20.18 -16.61
CA ASP A 190 -23.23 -19.10 -16.17
C ASP A 190 -24.23 -19.64 -15.14
N VAL A 191 -24.18 -19.11 -13.92
CA VAL A 191 -25.06 -19.51 -12.83
C VAL A 191 -25.77 -18.28 -12.25
N GLY A 192 -27.10 -18.28 -12.30
CA GLY A 192 -27.92 -17.24 -11.72
C GLY A 192 -27.89 -17.26 -10.18
N ARG A 193 -28.13 -18.42 -9.58
CA ARG A 193 -28.02 -18.60 -8.12
C ARG A 193 -27.55 -20.00 -7.75
N ALA A 194 -26.57 -20.11 -6.87
CA ALA A 194 -26.12 -21.36 -6.30
C ALA A 194 -26.21 -21.34 -4.77
N ARG A 195 -26.79 -22.39 -4.18
CA ARG A 195 -26.76 -22.67 -2.73
C ARG A 195 -26.18 -24.05 -2.48
N ILE A 196 -24.98 -24.09 -1.91
CA ILE A 196 -24.16 -25.31 -1.83
C ILE A 196 -23.86 -25.62 -0.36
N GLY A 197 -24.24 -26.81 0.09
CA GLY A 197 -24.03 -27.23 1.48
C GLY A 197 -22.61 -27.72 1.79
N GLY A 198 -21.78 -27.90 0.77
CA GLY A 198 -20.36 -28.25 0.87
C GLY A 198 -19.50 -27.41 -0.06
N ASN A 199 -18.52 -28.04 -0.71
CA ASN A 199 -17.56 -27.37 -1.58
C ASN A 199 -18.12 -27.21 -3.01
N ALA A 200 -17.71 -26.14 -3.68
CA ALA A 200 -17.97 -25.95 -5.11
C ALA A 200 -16.66 -25.84 -5.90
N GLN A 201 -16.58 -26.60 -6.97
CA GLN A 201 -15.54 -26.49 -7.98
C GLN A 201 -16.16 -26.10 -9.32
N VAL A 202 -15.67 -25.01 -9.91
CA VAL A 202 -16.18 -24.47 -11.16
C VAL A 202 -15.01 -24.28 -12.13
N GLY A 203 -14.99 -25.07 -13.19
CA GLY A 203 -13.99 -25.00 -14.25
C GLY A 203 -14.60 -24.55 -15.58
N SER A 204 -13.97 -23.58 -16.25
CA SER A 204 -14.38 -23.13 -17.58
C SER A 204 -13.18 -22.87 -18.50
N GLY A 205 -13.29 -23.25 -19.77
CA GLY A 205 -12.28 -22.89 -20.78
C GLY A 205 -12.36 -21.42 -21.20
N GLY A 206 -13.52 -20.79 -21.01
CA GLY A 206 -13.81 -19.37 -21.22
C GLY A 206 -14.14 -18.67 -19.91
N ASP A 207 -15.31 -18.01 -19.84
CA ASP A 207 -15.69 -17.20 -18.68
C ASP A 207 -16.46 -18.00 -17.63
N THR A 208 -16.35 -17.57 -16.37
CA THR A 208 -17.21 -18.02 -15.26
C THR A 208 -18.02 -16.84 -14.73
N ARG A 209 -19.34 -16.92 -14.79
CA ARG A 209 -20.28 -15.91 -14.28
C ARG A 209 -21.16 -16.51 -13.19
N LEU A 210 -20.99 -16.07 -11.95
CA LEU A 210 -21.84 -16.48 -10.83
C LEU A 210 -22.54 -15.25 -10.26
N LYS A 211 -23.83 -15.06 -10.52
CA LYS A 211 -24.50 -13.84 -10.02
C LYS A 211 -24.63 -13.89 -8.50
N HIS A 212 -25.20 -14.96 -7.96
CA HIS A 212 -25.34 -15.11 -6.51
C HIS A 212 -24.85 -16.49 -6.05
N PHE A 213 -23.76 -16.51 -5.28
CA PHE A 213 -23.20 -17.74 -4.74
C PHE A 213 -23.28 -17.75 -3.20
N ASP A 214 -23.81 -18.82 -2.63
CA ASP A 214 -23.90 -19.05 -1.19
C ASP A 214 -23.44 -20.49 -0.89
N GLY A 215 -22.25 -20.63 -0.29
CA GLY A 215 -21.59 -21.91 -0.02
C GLY A 215 -21.25 -22.09 1.45
N ARG A 216 -21.47 -23.29 1.98
CA ARG A 216 -21.04 -23.67 3.34
C ARG A 216 -19.61 -24.21 3.41
N GLY A 217 -19.02 -24.51 2.25
CA GLY A 217 -17.63 -24.94 2.13
C GLY A 217 -16.79 -23.95 1.35
N ASP A 218 -15.79 -24.47 0.65
CA ASP A 218 -14.89 -23.69 -0.19
C ASP A 218 -15.50 -23.44 -1.58
N LEU A 219 -15.15 -22.31 -2.20
CA LEU A 219 -15.34 -22.06 -3.63
C LEU A 219 -13.98 -22.05 -4.33
N VAL A 220 -13.81 -22.91 -5.32
CA VAL A 220 -12.70 -22.87 -6.26
C VAL A 220 -13.25 -22.63 -7.66
N ALA A 221 -12.88 -21.51 -8.27
CA ALA A 221 -13.26 -21.18 -9.64
C ALA A 221 -12.01 -20.93 -10.50
N ASP A 222 -11.87 -21.72 -11.56
CA ASP A 222 -10.81 -21.62 -12.57
C ASP A 222 -11.45 -21.28 -13.92
N ALA A 223 -11.02 -20.19 -14.55
CA ALA A 223 -11.53 -19.73 -15.85
C ALA A 223 -10.38 -19.38 -16.79
N GLY A 224 -10.44 -19.85 -18.04
CA GLY A 224 -9.51 -19.42 -19.09
C GLY A 224 -9.69 -17.95 -19.50
N GLY A 225 -10.90 -17.42 -19.34
CA GLY A 225 -11.30 -16.03 -19.55
C GLY A 225 -11.43 -15.26 -18.24
N ALA A 226 -12.55 -14.57 -18.07
CA ALA A 226 -12.86 -13.75 -16.90
C ALA A 226 -13.69 -14.51 -15.85
N ILE A 227 -13.58 -14.08 -14.60
CA ILE A 227 -14.46 -14.49 -13.50
C ILE A 227 -15.28 -13.27 -13.06
N THR A 228 -16.60 -13.37 -13.07
CA THR A 228 -17.51 -12.32 -12.58
C THR A 228 -18.42 -12.86 -11.50
N LEU A 229 -18.39 -12.24 -10.31
CA LEU A 229 -19.28 -12.55 -9.20
C LEU A 229 -20.03 -11.27 -8.80
N VAL A 230 -21.37 -11.27 -8.81
CA VAL A 230 -22.12 -10.11 -8.31
C VAL A 230 -22.12 -10.11 -6.78
N SER A 231 -22.42 -11.26 -6.17
CA SER A 231 -22.28 -11.45 -4.73
C SER A 231 -21.90 -12.89 -4.39
N ALA A 232 -20.98 -13.08 -3.44
CA ALA A 232 -20.58 -14.39 -2.99
C ALA A 232 -20.44 -14.46 -1.46
N ALA A 233 -20.98 -15.52 -0.86
CA ALA A 233 -20.75 -15.87 0.54
C ALA A 233 -20.22 -17.29 0.62
N VAL A 234 -19.10 -17.48 1.30
CA VAL A 234 -18.55 -18.80 1.63
C VAL A 234 -18.17 -18.88 3.10
N ASP A 235 -18.57 -19.94 3.79
CA ASP A 235 -18.11 -20.20 5.16
C ASP A 235 -16.64 -20.69 5.18
N GLY A 236 -16.15 -21.24 4.06
CA GLY A 236 -14.78 -21.68 3.85
C GLY A 236 -13.87 -20.63 3.19
N SER A 237 -12.97 -21.11 2.34
CA SER A 237 -12.04 -20.30 1.54
C SER A 237 -12.59 -20.02 0.14
N MET A 238 -12.10 -18.94 -0.48
CA MET A 238 -12.43 -18.60 -1.86
C MET A 238 -11.16 -18.47 -2.70
N THR A 239 -10.99 -19.36 -3.67
CA THR A 239 -9.90 -19.33 -4.65
C THR A 239 -10.45 -19.00 -6.02
N LEU A 240 -9.97 -17.91 -6.62
CA LEU A 240 -10.38 -17.46 -7.95
C LEU A 240 -9.14 -17.34 -8.84
N ARG A 241 -9.15 -17.99 -9.99
CA ARG A 241 -8.06 -17.95 -10.97
C ARG A 241 -8.61 -17.68 -12.36
N ALA A 242 -8.32 -16.49 -12.88
CA ALA A 242 -8.77 -16.07 -14.20
C ALA A 242 -7.57 -15.85 -15.13
N GLY A 243 -7.64 -16.39 -16.34
CA GLY A 243 -6.68 -16.07 -17.41
C GLY A 243 -6.74 -14.61 -17.83
N GLN A 244 -7.88 -13.94 -17.62
CA GLN A 244 -8.08 -12.51 -17.87
C GLN A 244 -8.35 -11.77 -16.55
N SER A 245 -9.60 -11.37 -16.28
CA SER A 245 -9.94 -10.51 -15.17
C SER A 245 -10.76 -11.22 -14.09
N ILE A 246 -10.71 -10.68 -12.87
CA ILE A 246 -11.62 -11.01 -11.78
C ILE A 246 -12.40 -9.75 -11.44
N ASP A 247 -13.73 -9.82 -11.48
CA ASP A 247 -14.63 -8.74 -11.07
C ASP A 247 -15.63 -9.25 -10.03
N VAL A 248 -15.55 -8.73 -8.81
CA VAL A 248 -16.36 -9.18 -7.67
C VAL A 248 -17.09 -8.00 -7.05
N GLY A 249 -18.42 -7.94 -7.13
CA GLY A 249 -19.18 -6.89 -6.44
C GLY A 249 -19.00 -6.99 -4.92
N THR A 250 -19.66 -7.96 -4.29
CA THR A 250 -19.51 -8.21 -2.85
C THR A 250 -19.04 -9.64 -2.55
N ALA A 251 -18.16 -9.80 -1.57
CA ALA A 251 -17.75 -11.12 -1.09
C ALA A 251 -17.62 -11.19 0.44
N VAL A 252 -18.13 -12.27 1.02
CA VAL A 252 -17.89 -12.67 2.42
C VAL A 252 -17.22 -14.04 2.41
N ILE A 253 -16.02 -14.11 2.96
CA ILE A 253 -15.15 -15.29 2.96
C ILE A 253 -14.83 -15.66 4.41
N GLY A 254 -15.23 -16.85 4.85
CA GLY A 254 -15.09 -17.26 6.25
C GLY A 254 -13.64 -17.53 6.67
N VAL A 255 -12.76 -17.97 5.76
CA VAL A 255 -11.37 -18.33 6.07
C VAL A 255 -10.37 -17.47 5.28
N ASP A 256 -9.92 -17.94 4.11
CA ASP A 256 -8.88 -17.26 3.32
C ASP A 256 -9.39 -16.96 1.89
N GLY A 257 -8.94 -15.83 1.33
CA GLY A 257 -9.16 -15.48 -0.08
C GLY A 257 -7.84 -15.47 -0.86
N ASP A 258 -7.79 -16.17 -1.99
CA ASP A 258 -6.64 -16.16 -2.92
C ASP A 258 -7.13 -15.93 -4.35
N TRP A 259 -6.92 -14.71 -4.85
CA TRP A 259 -7.45 -14.25 -6.14
C TRP A 259 -6.31 -13.88 -7.08
N ILE A 260 -6.26 -14.52 -8.24
CA ILE A 260 -5.21 -14.32 -9.25
C ILE A 260 -5.86 -14.03 -10.59
N ALA A 261 -5.61 -12.83 -11.13
CA ALA A 261 -6.07 -12.40 -12.44
C ALA A 261 -4.89 -12.20 -13.39
N GLY A 262 -4.98 -12.72 -14.61
CA GLY A 262 -3.99 -12.48 -15.67
C GLY A 262 -3.91 -11.01 -16.12
N THR A 263 -4.96 -10.22 -15.86
CA THR A 263 -5.06 -8.79 -16.15
C THR A 263 -5.54 -8.03 -14.91
N ASP A 264 -6.81 -7.58 -14.90
CA ASP A 264 -7.34 -6.73 -13.85
C ASP A 264 -8.05 -7.53 -12.75
N LEU A 265 -7.93 -7.05 -11.52
CA LEU A 265 -8.71 -7.52 -10.37
C LEU A 265 -9.48 -6.33 -9.79
N SER A 266 -10.81 -6.39 -9.85
CA SER A 266 -11.70 -5.40 -9.23
C SER A 266 -12.60 -6.04 -8.17
N ALA A 267 -12.80 -5.32 -7.06
CA ALA A 267 -13.91 -5.62 -6.17
C ALA A 267 -14.46 -4.40 -5.41
N ASP A 268 -15.77 -4.38 -5.13
CA ASP A 268 -16.40 -3.28 -4.41
C ASP A 268 -16.25 -3.42 -2.89
N GLU A 269 -16.68 -4.56 -2.33
CA GLU A 269 -16.60 -4.83 -0.89
C GLU A 269 -16.28 -6.29 -0.59
N VAL A 270 -15.24 -6.53 0.21
CA VAL A 270 -14.80 -7.87 0.58
C VAL A 270 -14.53 -7.97 2.08
N THR A 271 -15.08 -9.00 2.73
CA THR A 271 -14.76 -9.34 4.12
C THR A 271 -14.19 -10.75 4.19
N VAL A 272 -13.07 -10.92 4.90
CA VAL A 272 -12.31 -12.17 4.98
C VAL A 272 -11.98 -12.50 6.43
N GLY A 273 -12.29 -13.71 6.87
CA GLY A 273 -12.11 -14.13 8.25
C GLY A 273 -10.65 -14.20 8.71
N CYS A 274 -9.72 -14.55 7.82
CA CYS A 274 -8.28 -14.53 8.12
C CYS A 274 -7.45 -13.85 7.04
N ASN A 275 -6.85 -14.55 6.06
CA ASN A 275 -5.89 -13.94 5.14
C ASN A 275 -6.49 -13.64 3.77
N PHE A 276 -6.05 -12.56 3.15
CA PHE A 276 -6.40 -12.26 1.76
C PHE A 276 -5.15 -11.98 0.93
N ARG A 277 -5.06 -12.64 -0.22
CA ARG A 277 -4.08 -12.39 -1.29
C ARG A 277 -4.80 -12.04 -2.58
N GLY A 278 -4.49 -10.88 -3.15
CA GLY A 278 -4.89 -10.49 -4.50
C GLY A 278 -3.66 -10.24 -5.36
N ASP A 279 -3.59 -10.86 -6.54
CA ASP A 279 -2.51 -10.68 -7.50
C ASP A 279 -3.09 -10.40 -8.89
N ALA A 280 -2.81 -9.20 -9.43
CA ALA A 280 -3.28 -8.77 -10.73
C ALA A 280 -2.13 -8.61 -11.72
N GLY A 281 -2.30 -9.16 -12.92
CA GLY A 281 -1.36 -9.02 -14.01
C GLY A 281 -1.21 -7.60 -14.55
N VAL A 282 -2.22 -6.74 -14.37
CA VAL A 282 -2.24 -5.32 -14.78
C VAL A 282 -2.63 -4.44 -13.60
N ALA A 283 -3.91 -4.11 -13.41
CA ALA A 283 -4.37 -3.22 -12.35
C ALA A 283 -5.15 -3.96 -11.26
N LEU A 284 -5.03 -3.46 -10.02
CA LEU A 284 -5.80 -3.95 -8.88
C LEU A 284 -6.60 -2.78 -8.29
N VAL A 285 -7.93 -2.91 -8.25
CA VAL A 285 -8.84 -1.89 -7.74
C VAL A 285 -9.77 -2.50 -6.69
N ILE A 286 -9.71 -1.99 -5.46
CA ILE A 286 -10.57 -2.48 -4.37
C ILE A 286 -11.33 -1.30 -3.77
N GLY A 287 -12.64 -1.39 -3.60
CA GLY A 287 -13.37 -0.43 -2.78
C GLY A 287 -12.98 -0.60 -1.30
N THR A 288 -13.70 -1.46 -0.60
CA THR A 288 -13.44 -1.77 0.81
C THR A 288 -13.01 -3.22 1.00
N LEU A 289 -11.98 -3.47 1.80
CA LEU A 289 -11.53 -4.82 2.15
C LEU A 289 -11.16 -4.92 3.63
N ASN A 290 -11.89 -5.79 4.34
CA ASN A 290 -11.74 -6.07 5.77
C ASN A 290 -11.23 -7.49 6.00
N VAL A 291 -10.09 -7.63 6.67
CA VAL A 291 -9.35 -8.89 6.76
C VAL A 291 -9.00 -9.20 8.22
N GLY A 292 -9.38 -10.38 8.72
CA GLY A 292 -9.18 -10.76 10.12
C GLY A 292 -7.72 -11.05 10.50
N CYS A 293 -6.85 -11.32 9.53
CA CYS A 293 -5.42 -11.59 9.70
C CYS A 293 -4.59 -10.68 8.78
N ASN A 294 -3.89 -11.23 7.77
CA ASN A 294 -2.96 -10.46 6.92
C ASN A 294 -3.54 -10.20 5.54
N LEU A 295 -3.21 -9.04 4.98
CA LEU A 295 -3.59 -8.61 3.65
C LEU A 295 -2.35 -8.42 2.77
N GLY A 296 -2.32 -9.08 1.62
CA GLY A 296 -1.34 -8.89 0.57
C GLY A 296 -2.00 -8.54 -0.76
N LEU A 297 -1.68 -7.39 -1.34
CA LEU A 297 -2.14 -6.98 -2.66
C LEU A 297 -0.95 -6.68 -3.56
N SER A 298 -0.89 -7.32 -4.73
CA SER A 298 0.11 -7.05 -5.75
C SER A 298 -0.51 -6.77 -7.12
N SER A 299 0.09 -5.84 -7.84
CA SER A 299 -0.24 -5.52 -9.23
C SER A 299 1.03 -5.31 -10.04
N SER A 300 0.99 -5.58 -11.34
CA SER A 300 2.10 -5.22 -12.23
C SER A 300 2.08 -3.74 -12.60
N GLU A 301 0.90 -3.12 -12.68
CA GLU A 301 0.71 -1.69 -12.92
C GLU A 301 0.09 -1.02 -11.68
N ALA A 302 -1.07 -0.38 -11.77
CA ALA A 302 -1.61 0.44 -10.69
C ALA A 302 -2.33 -0.38 -9.61
N LEU A 303 -2.13 0.03 -8.34
CA LEU A 303 -2.90 -0.45 -7.20
C LEU A 303 -3.73 0.70 -6.64
N ARG A 304 -5.06 0.58 -6.69
CA ARG A 304 -6.00 1.57 -6.15
C ARG A 304 -6.90 0.97 -5.10
N PHE A 305 -7.15 1.71 -4.02
CA PHE A 305 -8.13 1.30 -3.02
C PHE A 305 -8.88 2.46 -2.37
N ASP A 306 -10.10 2.23 -1.89
CA ASP A 306 -10.78 3.19 -1.02
C ASP A 306 -10.41 2.96 0.45
N ALA A 307 -10.71 1.79 1.01
CA ALA A 307 -10.42 1.45 2.41
C ALA A 307 -9.90 0.03 2.59
N LEU A 308 -8.76 -0.11 3.26
CA LEU A 308 -8.19 -1.41 3.62
C LEU A 308 -8.04 -1.51 5.14
N GLN A 309 -8.52 -2.62 5.72
CA GLN A 309 -8.36 -2.92 7.14
C GLN A 309 -7.89 -4.35 7.33
N ALA A 310 -6.86 -4.55 8.15
CA ALA A 310 -6.39 -5.87 8.54
C ALA A 310 -6.01 -5.89 10.02
N ALA A 311 -6.38 -6.92 10.79
CA ALA A 311 -5.91 -7.03 12.18
C ALA A 311 -4.41 -7.35 12.28
N GLY A 312 -3.84 -7.94 11.21
CA GLY A 312 -2.43 -8.25 11.05
C GLY A 312 -1.68 -7.19 10.24
N GLY A 313 -0.75 -7.65 9.40
CA GLY A 313 0.01 -6.77 8.52
C GLY A 313 -0.69 -6.52 7.19
N ILE A 314 -0.41 -5.37 6.58
CA ILE A 314 -0.82 -5.03 5.22
C ILE A 314 0.44 -4.86 4.37
N ALA A 315 0.50 -5.57 3.24
CA ALA A 315 1.55 -5.44 2.23
C ALA A 315 0.94 -5.07 0.88
N LEU A 316 1.34 -3.91 0.35
CA LEU A 316 0.88 -3.38 -0.93
C LEU A 316 2.06 -3.27 -1.88
N ALA A 317 1.92 -3.81 -3.10
CA ALA A 317 2.96 -3.75 -4.11
C ALA A 317 2.40 -3.38 -5.49
N SER A 318 2.92 -2.31 -6.08
CA SER A 318 2.82 -2.01 -7.50
C SER A 318 4.21 -2.11 -8.13
N ARG A 319 4.37 -3.02 -9.11
CA ARG A 319 5.68 -3.30 -9.73
C ARG A 319 6.05 -2.35 -10.88
N GLY A 320 5.08 -1.64 -11.44
CA GLY A 320 5.28 -0.80 -12.63
C GLY A 320 4.62 0.58 -12.57
N SER A 321 3.83 0.87 -11.54
CA SER A 321 3.11 2.15 -11.43
C SER A 321 2.91 2.57 -9.97
N ASP A 322 1.80 3.26 -9.70
CA ASP A 322 1.51 3.92 -8.44
C ASP A 322 0.73 3.02 -7.47
N VAL A 323 0.83 3.36 -6.19
CA VAL A 323 -0.13 2.94 -5.15
C VAL A 323 -0.94 4.16 -4.73
N GLN A 324 -2.26 4.08 -4.88
CA GLN A 324 -3.17 5.18 -4.54
C GLN A 324 -4.29 4.68 -3.63
N GLY A 325 -4.61 5.41 -2.57
CA GLY A 325 -5.83 5.11 -1.83
C GLY A 325 -6.19 6.09 -0.73
N ARG A 326 -7.39 5.94 -0.18
CA ARG A 326 -7.89 6.87 0.84
C ARG A 326 -7.48 6.43 2.24
N GLN A 327 -7.83 5.21 2.66
CA GLN A 327 -7.58 4.76 4.04
C GLN A 327 -6.93 3.38 4.11
N VAL A 328 -5.91 3.23 4.94
CA VAL A 328 -5.30 1.94 5.27
C VAL A 328 -5.06 1.82 6.78
N ASP A 329 -5.58 0.75 7.39
CA ASP A 329 -5.43 0.46 8.82
C ASP A 329 -4.88 -0.97 9.02
N ALA A 330 -3.59 -1.05 9.31
CA ALA A 330 -2.90 -2.30 9.64
C ALA A 330 -2.76 -2.42 11.16
N GLY A 331 -3.33 -3.47 11.75
CA GLY A 331 -3.19 -3.76 13.18
C GLY A 331 -1.74 -4.08 13.59
N LYS A 332 -0.87 -4.41 12.64
CA LYS A 332 0.58 -4.56 12.82
C LYS A 332 1.37 -3.64 11.86
N ALA A 333 2.21 -4.20 11.01
CA ALA A 333 3.05 -3.43 10.10
C ALA A 333 2.33 -3.11 8.79
N LEU A 334 2.56 -1.90 8.27
CA LEU A 334 2.18 -1.49 6.93
C LEU A 334 3.43 -1.44 6.05
N ARG A 335 3.43 -2.18 4.94
CA ARG A 335 4.47 -2.12 3.91
C ARG A 335 3.86 -1.69 2.58
N VAL A 336 4.38 -0.62 2.00
CA VAL A 336 3.94 -0.10 0.70
C VAL A 336 5.14 0.00 -0.22
N GLN A 337 5.04 -0.62 -1.40
CA GLN A 337 6.05 -0.54 -2.44
C GLN A 337 5.39 -0.12 -3.76
N ALA A 338 5.90 0.95 -4.36
CA ALA A 338 5.47 1.42 -5.69
C ALA A 338 6.70 1.67 -6.57
N ALA A 339 6.61 1.28 -7.85
CA ALA A 339 7.62 1.68 -8.83
C ALA A 339 7.46 3.16 -9.23
N GLY A 340 6.22 3.65 -9.28
CA GLY A 340 5.84 5.05 -9.43
C GLY A 340 5.61 5.71 -8.07
N ASP A 341 4.54 6.49 -7.96
CA ASP A 341 4.21 7.30 -6.79
C ASP A 341 3.44 6.51 -5.71
N ILE A 342 3.50 7.00 -4.47
CA ILE A 342 2.56 6.60 -3.40
C ILE A 342 1.70 7.81 -3.05
N ARG A 343 0.37 7.68 -3.11
CA ARG A 343 -0.58 8.70 -2.65
C ARG A 343 -1.62 8.08 -1.73
N ILE A 344 -1.51 8.34 -0.42
CA ILE A 344 -2.43 7.78 0.59
C ILE A 344 -2.94 8.89 1.51
N GLU A 345 -4.26 9.07 1.60
CA GLU A 345 -4.83 10.15 2.43
C GLU A 345 -4.65 9.89 3.93
N ALA A 346 -4.88 8.65 4.40
CA ALA A 346 -4.72 8.28 5.80
C ALA A 346 -4.18 6.86 5.98
N ALA A 347 -3.08 6.74 6.71
CA ALA A 347 -2.47 5.45 7.04
C ALA A 347 -2.27 5.25 8.55
N ARG A 348 -2.62 4.07 9.05
CA ARG A 348 -2.30 3.62 10.41
C ARG A 348 -1.62 2.26 10.38
N ALA A 349 -0.55 2.13 11.14
CA ALA A 349 0.14 0.88 11.42
C ALA A 349 0.29 0.73 12.93
N GLY A 350 -0.18 -0.38 13.49
CA GLY A 350 -0.03 -0.72 14.91
C GLY A 350 1.43 -0.93 15.33
N SER A 351 2.32 -1.30 14.39
CA SER A 351 3.77 -1.23 14.59
C SER A 351 4.43 -0.30 13.57
N ASP A 352 5.15 -0.84 12.58
CA ASP A 352 6.02 -0.06 11.71
C ASP A 352 5.30 0.27 10.40
N LEU A 353 5.60 1.46 9.89
CA LEU A 353 5.21 1.88 8.55
C LEU A 353 6.47 1.97 7.69
N VAL A 354 6.53 1.16 6.63
CA VAL A 354 7.61 1.20 5.65
C VAL A 354 7.01 1.49 4.28
N ALA A 355 7.44 2.58 3.65
CA ALA A 355 7.01 2.95 2.31
C ALA A 355 8.19 3.26 1.40
N THR A 356 8.25 2.59 0.25
CA THR A 356 9.29 2.80 -0.77
C THR A 356 8.65 3.08 -2.12
N SER A 357 9.07 4.17 -2.76
CA SER A 357 8.56 4.64 -4.04
C SER A 357 9.73 4.96 -4.97
N GLY A 358 9.62 4.57 -6.25
CA GLY A 358 10.54 5.05 -7.29
C GLY A 358 10.27 6.50 -7.71
N GLY A 359 9.02 6.94 -7.57
CA GLY A 359 8.58 8.33 -7.74
C GLY A 359 8.51 9.11 -6.43
N SER A 360 7.45 9.92 -6.28
CA SER A 360 7.19 10.75 -5.09
C SER A 360 6.21 10.08 -4.13
N GLN A 361 6.22 10.54 -2.87
CA GLN A 361 5.22 10.13 -1.88
C GLN A 361 4.40 11.31 -1.39
N GLN A 362 3.08 11.13 -1.33
CA GLN A 362 2.12 12.08 -0.78
C GLN A 362 1.26 11.38 0.26
N TRP A 363 1.28 11.91 1.47
CA TRP A 363 0.46 11.42 2.57
C TRP A 363 -0.40 12.55 3.12
N GLY A 364 -1.69 12.32 3.37
CA GLY A 364 -2.43 13.27 4.20
C GLY A 364 -1.92 13.15 5.63
N LEU A 365 -2.26 12.02 6.26
CA LEU A 365 -1.71 11.64 7.56
C LEU A 365 -1.15 10.22 7.57
N TYR A 366 -0.15 9.99 8.42
CA TYR A 366 0.24 8.65 8.80
C TYR A 366 0.57 8.53 10.28
N GLN A 367 0.29 7.36 10.83
CA GLN A 367 0.63 6.99 12.20
C GLN A 367 1.24 5.59 12.24
N ALA A 368 2.46 5.48 12.75
CA ALA A 368 3.11 4.23 13.11
C ALA A 368 3.20 4.10 14.63
N GLY A 369 2.78 2.96 15.19
CA GLY A 369 2.98 2.65 16.61
C GLY A 369 4.45 2.43 16.98
N GLY A 370 5.27 2.03 16.02
CA GLY A 370 6.72 1.87 16.10
C GLY A 370 7.45 2.87 15.21
N ASP A 371 8.30 2.37 14.32
CA ASP A 371 9.09 3.20 13.40
C ASP A 371 8.32 3.59 12.15
N ALA A 372 8.60 4.78 11.61
CA ALA A 372 8.15 5.19 10.28
C ALA A 372 9.37 5.40 9.37
N ALA A 373 9.44 4.64 8.27
CA ALA A 373 10.50 4.71 7.28
C ALA A 373 9.92 5.01 5.89
N LEU A 374 10.17 6.22 5.37
CA LEU A 374 9.71 6.66 4.06
C LEU A 374 10.92 6.89 3.15
N GLN A 375 10.91 6.26 1.97
CA GLN A 375 11.94 6.44 0.94
C GLN A 375 11.34 6.68 -0.44
N ALA A 376 11.72 7.79 -1.08
CA ALA A 376 11.25 8.16 -2.41
C ALA A 376 12.42 8.48 -3.35
N GLY A 377 12.28 8.14 -4.63
CA GLY A 377 13.17 8.63 -5.69
C GLY A 377 12.94 10.11 -6.01
N GLY A 378 11.72 10.61 -5.78
CA GLY A 378 11.31 12.01 -5.91
C GLY A 378 11.09 12.69 -4.57
N ASP A 379 10.02 13.48 -4.48
CA ASP A 379 9.67 14.28 -3.31
C ASP A 379 8.89 13.46 -2.26
N ILE A 380 8.94 13.88 -1.00
CA ILE A 380 8.07 13.36 0.07
C ILE A 380 7.29 14.52 0.68
N HIS A 381 5.96 14.44 0.63
CA HIS A 381 5.06 15.40 1.25
C HIS A 381 4.09 14.74 2.23
N PHE A 382 3.88 15.34 3.41
CA PHE A 382 2.85 14.91 4.35
C PHE A 382 2.27 16.00 5.25
N ASP A 383 0.97 15.97 5.55
CA ASP A 383 0.35 16.96 6.44
C ASP A 383 0.63 16.67 7.93
N ASP A 384 0.40 15.44 8.41
CA ASP A 384 0.69 15.00 9.79
C ASP A 384 1.29 13.59 9.82
N GLY A 385 2.57 13.48 10.19
CA GLY A 385 3.29 12.22 10.28
C GLY A 385 3.72 11.91 11.71
N ARG A 386 3.32 10.76 12.24
CA ARG A 386 3.66 10.34 13.61
C ARG A 386 4.29 8.95 13.67
N SER A 387 5.33 8.80 14.48
CA SER A 387 5.92 7.52 14.85
C SER A 387 6.04 7.39 16.37
N GLY A 388 5.70 6.23 16.92
CA GLY A 388 5.91 5.92 18.35
C GLY A 388 7.39 5.78 18.72
N ALA A 389 8.25 5.52 17.74
CA ALA A 389 9.70 5.45 17.88
C ALA A 389 10.40 6.40 16.88
N ALA A 390 11.28 5.90 16.01
CA ALA A 390 12.04 6.73 15.08
C ALA A 390 11.26 7.04 13.80
N GLN A 391 11.57 8.19 13.21
CA GLN A 391 11.04 8.63 11.93
C GLN A 391 12.20 8.87 10.98
N SER A 392 12.31 8.09 9.90
CA SER A 392 13.37 8.18 8.90
C SER A 392 12.75 8.51 7.53
N ILE A 393 13.08 9.67 6.98
CA ILE A 393 12.53 10.16 5.72
C ILE A 393 13.67 10.49 4.77
N LEU A 394 13.71 9.79 3.64
CA LEU A 394 14.73 9.92 2.61
C LEU A 394 14.09 10.27 1.28
N ALA A 395 14.29 11.50 0.82
CA ALA A 395 13.79 11.95 -0.48
C ALA A 395 14.95 12.14 -1.46
N GLY A 396 14.77 11.65 -2.69
CA GLY A 396 15.65 12.01 -3.80
C GLY A 396 15.52 13.49 -4.16
N GLY A 397 14.32 14.07 -4.03
CA GLY A 397 14.03 15.48 -4.20
C GLY A 397 13.91 16.24 -2.86
N SER A 398 12.78 16.90 -2.66
CA SER A 398 12.46 17.74 -1.50
C SER A 398 11.61 16.99 -0.46
N ILE A 399 11.65 17.48 0.79
CA ILE A 399 10.77 17.02 1.89
C ILE A 399 9.91 18.20 2.34
N GLY A 400 8.59 18.03 2.32
CA GLY A 400 7.63 19.03 2.79
C GLY A 400 6.70 18.45 3.85
N PHE A 401 6.53 19.11 5.00
CA PHE A 401 5.57 18.63 6.00
C PHE A 401 4.84 19.72 6.79
N GLY A 402 3.59 19.44 7.16
CA GLY A 402 2.81 20.26 8.10
C GLY A 402 3.25 20.01 9.55
N ARG A 403 3.18 18.74 10.00
CA ARG A 403 3.61 18.28 11.31
C ARG A 403 4.37 16.95 11.21
N ALA A 404 5.49 16.84 11.91
CA ALA A 404 6.24 15.61 12.11
C ALA A 404 6.44 15.37 13.61
N SER A 405 6.08 14.19 14.10
CA SER A 405 6.30 13.79 15.50
C SER A 405 6.94 12.41 15.58
N ALA A 406 8.12 12.35 16.18
CA ALA A 406 8.82 11.10 16.46
C ALA A 406 8.95 10.89 17.96
N GLY A 407 8.63 9.69 18.46
CA GLY A 407 8.81 9.34 19.87
C GLY A 407 10.29 9.36 20.30
N THR A 408 11.23 9.17 19.37
CA THR A 408 12.67 9.26 19.66
C THR A 408 13.40 10.21 18.73
N THR A 409 13.75 9.77 17.51
CA THR A 409 14.60 10.53 16.59
C THR A 409 13.87 10.81 15.29
N ALA A 410 13.92 12.06 14.85
CA ALA A 410 13.54 12.44 13.50
C ALA A 410 14.79 12.58 12.62
N TYR A 411 14.91 11.74 11.60
CA TYR A 411 15.96 11.79 10.59
C TYR A 411 15.36 12.12 9.23
N MET A 412 15.80 13.21 8.62
CA MET A 412 15.31 13.66 7.32
C MET A 412 16.46 14.09 6.41
N ASP A 413 16.53 13.59 5.18
CA ASP A 413 17.55 13.95 4.18
C ASP A 413 16.90 14.18 2.81
N ALA A 414 16.85 15.45 2.38
CA ALA A 414 16.44 15.89 1.05
C ALA A 414 17.66 16.01 0.14
N ARG A 415 17.94 14.97 -0.66
CA ARG A 415 19.26 14.78 -1.30
C ARG A 415 19.53 15.68 -2.49
N ALA A 416 18.49 16.13 -3.18
CA ALA A 416 18.61 17.02 -4.33
C ALA A 416 17.73 18.27 -4.25
N GLY A 417 17.07 18.53 -3.12
CA GLY A 417 16.17 19.67 -2.95
C GLY A 417 16.17 20.24 -1.54
N SER A 418 15.04 20.82 -1.16
CA SER A 418 14.84 21.55 0.09
C SER A 418 14.06 20.74 1.12
N LEU A 419 14.22 21.09 2.39
CA LEU A 419 13.38 20.63 3.51
C LEU A 419 12.58 21.82 4.03
N ALA A 420 11.25 21.75 3.89
CA ALA A 420 10.32 22.76 4.40
C ALA A 420 9.35 22.13 5.39
N GLY A 421 9.42 22.55 6.65
CA GLY A 421 8.62 21.99 7.74
C GLY A 421 7.82 23.04 8.51
N GLY A 422 6.58 22.69 8.87
CA GLY A 422 5.78 23.44 9.82
C GLY A 422 6.23 23.18 11.26
N GLN A 423 5.72 22.12 11.89
CA GLN A 423 6.00 21.75 13.27
C GLN A 423 6.75 20.42 13.35
N LEU A 424 7.91 20.42 14.00
CA LEU A 424 8.65 19.20 14.33
C LEU A 424 8.64 18.97 15.85
N GLN A 425 8.40 17.74 16.28
CA GLN A 425 8.54 17.30 17.68
C GLN A 425 9.30 15.97 17.75
N ALA A 426 10.44 15.93 18.44
CA ALA A 426 11.20 14.70 18.66
C ALA A 426 12.11 14.81 19.88
N ALA A 427 12.58 13.70 20.45
CA ALA A 427 13.61 13.78 21.49
C ALA A 427 14.95 14.31 20.94
N SER A 428 15.27 13.90 19.71
CA SER A 428 16.37 14.48 18.93
C SER A 428 16.03 14.51 17.43
N ALA A 429 16.69 15.40 16.69
CA ALA A 429 16.49 15.47 15.24
C ALA A 429 17.79 15.71 14.48
N GLN A 430 17.91 15.08 13.31
CA GLN A 430 18.97 15.28 12.33
C GLN A 430 18.33 15.53 10.97
N LEU A 431 18.50 16.76 10.48
CA LEU A 431 17.80 17.26 9.31
C LEU A 431 18.81 17.80 8.33
N ALA A 432 18.75 17.33 7.09
CA ALA A 432 19.63 17.73 6.02
C ALA A 432 18.83 18.03 4.75
N ALA A 433 19.25 19.08 4.04
CA ALA A 433 18.76 19.43 2.72
C ALA A 433 19.90 19.94 1.87
N ARG A 434 19.86 19.68 0.55
CA ARG A 434 20.88 20.19 -0.36
C ARG A 434 20.83 21.72 -0.45
N ASP A 435 19.63 22.27 -0.62
CA ASP A 435 19.44 23.68 -0.93
C ASP A 435 19.04 24.46 0.33
N THR A 436 17.74 24.46 0.68
CA THR A 436 17.23 25.20 1.84
C THR A 436 16.65 24.27 2.89
N LEU A 437 16.89 24.57 4.16
CA LEU A 437 16.19 23.99 5.30
C LEU A 437 15.43 25.09 6.02
N SER A 438 14.10 25.04 6.00
CA SER A 438 13.21 25.99 6.66
C SER A 438 12.28 25.25 7.63
N LEU A 439 12.33 25.61 8.91
CA LEU A 439 11.46 25.08 9.96
C LEU A 439 10.73 26.22 10.66
N ALA A 440 9.40 26.22 10.56
CA ALA A 440 8.59 27.20 11.27
C ALA A 440 8.66 27.01 12.78
N GLN A 441 8.72 25.76 13.27
CA GLN A 441 8.94 25.43 14.67
C GLN A 441 9.52 24.02 14.83
N ALA A 442 10.57 23.88 15.65
CA ALA A 442 11.13 22.61 16.07
C ALA A 442 11.19 22.53 17.59
N MET A 443 10.50 21.56 18.18
CA MET A 443 10.58 21.25 19.60
C MET A 443 11.39 19.97 19.80
N VAL A 444 12.54 20.09 20.47
CA VAL A 444 13.41 18.95 20.77
C VAL A 444 13.74 18.83 22.25
N ASP A 445 14.04 17.62 22.72
CA ASP A 445 14.41 17.41 24.12
C ASP A 445 15.87 17.81 24.38
N THR A 446 16.79 17.35 23.53
CA THR A 446 18.25 17.45 23.82
C THR A 446 19.13 17.83 22.64
N ARG A 447 18.81 17.43 21.40
CA ARG A 447 19.71 17.62 20.26
C ARG A 447 18.98 17.96 18.96
N LEU A 448 19.51 18.91 18.22
CA LEU A 448 19.08 19.27 16.87
C LEU A 448 20.27 19.53 15.93
N ASN A 449 20.40 18.73 14.88
CA ASN A 449 21.41 18.91 13.84
C ASN A 449 20.74 19.41 12.56
N LEU A 450 21.19 20.56 12.05
CA LEU A 450 20.70 21.20 10.84
C LEU A 450 21.84 21.35 9.82
N ALA A 451 21.62 20.85 8.61
CA ALA A 451 22.62 20.91 7.53
C ALA A 451 21.99 21.28 6.18
N ALA A 452 22.23 22.50 5.68
CA ALA A 452 21.80 22.94 4.34
C ALA A 452 22.61 24.14 3.84
N ASP A 453 22.52 24.49 2.55
CA ASP A 453 23.15 25.71 2.05
C ASP A 453 22.56 26.96 2.74
N GLU A 454 21.23 27.04 2.84
CA GLU A 454 20.53 28.03 3.66
C GLU A 454 19.72 27.36 4.76
N VAL A 455 19.93 27.76 6.02
CA VAL A 455 19.23 27.25 7.20
C VAL A 455 18.40 28.38 7.83
N GLN A 456 17.11 28.14 8.02
CA GLN A 456 16.21 28.99 8.78
C GLN A 456 15.38 28.14 9.76
N ALA A 457 15.50 28.37 11.07
CA ALA A 457 14.75 27.59 12.05
C ALA A 457 14.38 28.38 13.31
N GLN A 458 13.17 28.12 13.83
CA GLN A 458 12.79 28.46 15.20
C GLN A 458 12.79 27.18 16.04
N VAL A 459 13.53 27.19 17.14
CA VAL A 459 13.79 26.01 17.96
C VAL A 459 13.41 26.28 19.40
N SER A 460 12.70 25.36 20.03
CA SER A 460 12.44 25.39 21.47
C SER A 460 12.83 24.07 22.10
N GLN A 461 13.42 24.12 23.29
CA GLN A 461 13.67 22.90 24.07
C GLN A 461 12.41 22.52 24.84
N SER A 462 12.03 21.24 24.81
CA SER A 462 10.84 20.75 25.52
C SER A 462 11.04 20.74 27.03
N ASP A 463 9.95 20.85 27.81
CA ASP A 463 9.98 20.70 29.28
C ASP A 463 10.40 19.30 29.75
N ALA A 464 10.27 18.30 28.88
CA ALA A 464 10.71 16.93 29.14
C ALA A 464 12.22 16.75 28.94
N GLY A 465 12.85 17.64 28.16
CA GLY A 465 14.27 17.57 27.82
C GLY A 465 15.20 17.87 29.00
N PRO A 466 16.04 16.91 29.43
CA PRO A 466 17.01 17.15 30.48
C PRO A 466 18.25 17.88 29.94
N GLY A 467 18.80 18.78 30.74
CA GLY A 467 20.11 19.39 30.48
C GLY A 467 20.13 20.42 29.34
N LEU A 468 21.30 20.58 28.73
CA LEU A 468 21.56 21.60 27.72
C LEU A 468 21.00 21.21 26.35
N LEU A 469 20.51 22.19 25.60
CA LEU A 469 20.19 21.98 24.19
C LEU A 469 21.48 22.00 23.37
N THR A 470 21.77 20.88 22.70
CA THR A 470 22.92 20.73 21.80
C THR A 470 22.50 20.89 20.35
N THR A 471 23.29 21.60 19.56
CA THR A 471 23.02 21.80 18.14
C THR A 471 24.26 21.69 17.27
N THR A 472 24.09 21.21 16.05
CA THR A 472 25.10 21.28 14.99
C THR A 472 24.50 22.05 13.82
N LEU A 473 25.17 23.11 13.37
CA LEU A 473 24.68 24.03 12.35
C LEU A 473 25.71 24.12 11.23
N THR A 474 25.45 23.48 10.09
CA THR A 474 26.45 23.35 9.01
C THR A 474 25.82 23.48 7.62
N GLY A 475 26.66 23.51 6.60
CA GLY A 475 26.28 23.27 5.21
C GLY A 475 25.97 21.79 4.95
N TYR A 476 25.29 21.50 3.84
CA TYR A 476 24.96 20.11 3.45
C TYR A 476 26.22 19.22 3.44
N ARG A 477 26.12 18.02 4.05
CA ARG A 477 27.23 17.06 4.24
C ARG A 477 28.43 17.63 5.02
N ASN A 478 28.16 18.37 6.09
CA ASN A 478 29.17 19.02 6.93
C ASN A 478 30.03 20.04 6.15
N GLY A 479 29.42 20.71 5.18
CA GLY A 479 30.02 21.81 4.46
C GLY A 479 29.88 23.15 5.20
N VAL A 480 30.23 24.24 4.53
CA VAL A 480 29.97 25.60 4.99
C VAL A 480 28.65 26.07 4.37
N ALA A 481 27.66 26.43 5.19
CA ALA A 481 26.39 26.99 4.72
C ALA A 481 26.60 28.40 4.15
N SER A 482 25.86 28.79 3.11
CA SER A 482 25.85 30.18 2.65
C SER A 482 25.23 31.10 3.71
N ARG A 483 24.17 30.65 4.40
CA ARG A 483 23.49 31.42 5.44
C ARG A 483 22.84 30.54 6.51
N ILE A 484 22.99 30.93 7.77
CA ILE A 484 22.32 30.29 8.91
C ILE A 484 21.56 31.35 9.71
N VAL A 485 20.26 31.18 9.89
CA VAL A 485 19.39 32.04 10.71
C VAL A 485 18.62 31.15 11.69
N VAL A 486 18.99 31.18 12.97
CA VAL A 486 18.37 30.31 13.97
C VAL A 486 17.99 31.12 15.21
N ASP A 487 16.74 30.97 15.63
CA ASP A 487 16.23 31.47 16.91
C ASP A 487 15.97 30.28 17.84
N VAL A 488 16.60 30.29 19.02
CA VAL A 488 16.58 29.16 19.95
C VAL A 488 16.07 29.60 21.32
N GLN A 489 15.12 28.83 21.84
CA GLN A 489 14.58 28.95 23.18
C GLN A 489 15.00 27.72 24.01
N PRO A 490 16.26 27.68 24.48
CA PRO A 490 16.72 26.61 25.36
C PRO A 490 16.15 26.82 26.78
N ARG A 491 16.10 25.76 27.59
CA ARG A 491 15.70 25.87 29.01
C ARG A 491 16.79 26.50 29.87
N ASP A 492 18.01 25.98 29.74
CA ASP A 492 19.14 26.36 30.59
C ASP A 492 20.23 27.10 29.80
N ALA A 493 20.88 26.40 28.86
CA ALA A 493 21.89 26.96 27.98
C ALA A 493 21.84 26.29 26.61
N TRP A 494 22.40 26.98 25.62
CA TRP A 494 22.52 26.50 24.26
C TRP A 494 23.99 26.19 23.92
N LEU A 495 24.28 24.94 23.62
CA LEU A 495 25.58 24.50 23.13
C LEU A 495 25.49 24.24 21.63
N ILE A 496 26.37 24.89 20.88
CA ILE A 496 26.57 24.69 19.45
C ILE A 496 27.87 23.88 19.32
N ASP A 497 27.73 22.59 19.04
CA ASP A 497 28.87 21.66 18.90
C ASP A 497 29.74 22.07 17.71
N ALA A 498 29.10 22.39 16.58
CA ALA A 498 29.76 22.95 15.41
C ALA A 498 28.89 23.99 14.70
N LEU A 499 29.52 25.08 14.27
CA LEU A 499 28.93 26.14 13.44
C LEU A 499 29.79 26.32 12.19
N GLN A 500 29.26 26.08 10.99
CA GLN A 500 29.99 26.27 9.74
C GLN A 500 29.15 27.07 8.74
N ALA A 501 29.45 28.36 8.59
CA ALA A 501 28.66 29.27 7.75
C ALA A 501 29.50 30.38 7.11
N MET A 502 29.04 30.91 5.98
CA MET A 502 29.52 32.20 5.49
C MET A 502 28.93 33.33 6.32
N GLU A 503 27.62 33.28 6.54
CA GLU A 503 26.88 34.25 7.33
C GLU A 503 25.99 33.54 8.37
N ALA A 504 26.04 33.98 9.63
CA ALA A 504 25.25 33.42 10.71
C ALA A 504 24.53 34.49 11.53
N GLU A 505 23.23 34.33 11.73
CA GLU A 505 22.40 35.12 12.64
C GLU A 505 21.78 34.18 13.68
N LEU A 506 22.28 34.28 14.91
CA LEU A 506 21.95 33.39 16.02
C LEU A 506 21.26 34.20 17.11
N THR A 507 20.06 33.77 17.51
CA THR A 507 19.30 34.39 18.61
C THR A 507 19.00 33.34 19.67
N SER A 508 19.15 33.70 20.94
CA SER A 508 18.90 32.83 22.09
C SER A 508 18.06 33.55 23.14
N SER A 509 17.07 32.86 23.71
CA SER A 509 16.37 33.34 24.91
C SER A 509 17.16 33.13 26.21
N SER A 510 18.18 32.26 26.20
CA SER A 510 19.11 32.10 27.33
C SER A 510 20.31 33.04 27.20
N ALA A 511 20.77 33.56 28.33
CA ALA A 511 22.00 34.32 28.44
C ALA A 511 23.27 33.45 28.35
N ARG A 512 23.12 32.12 28.32
CA ARG A 512 24.22 31.14 28.30
C ARG A 512 24.25 30.45 26.94
N VAL A 513 25.25 30.77 26.12
CA VAL A 513 25.45 30.21 24.78
C VAL A 513 26.92 29.86 24.60
N ALA A 514 27.23 28.67 24.09
CA ALA A 514 28.59 28.27 23.77
C ALA A 514 28.68 27.71 22.34
N ILE A 515 29.76 28.06 21.64
CA ILE A 515 30.16 27.53 20.33
C ILE A 515 31.49 26.82 20.56
N ALA A 516 31.49 25.49 20.44
CA ALA A 516 32.68 24.68 20.68
C ALA A 516 33.63 24.67 19.46
N ASP A 517 33.09 24.47 18.25
CA ASP A 517 33.84 24.53 16.98
C ASP A 517 33.14 25.47 15.99
N GLY A 518 33.54 26.73 15.96
CA GLY A 518 33.00 27.75 15.07
C GLY A 518 33.89 27.99 13.86
N GLN A 519 33.32 28.00 12.65
CA GLN A 519 33.92 28.47 11.41
C GLN A 519 32.97 29.44 10.70
N VAL A 520 33.35 30.72 10.65
CA VAL A 520 32.56 31.78 10.00
C VAL A 520 33.39 32.49 8.94
N GLU A 521 32.95 32.44 7.67
CA GLU A 521 33.74 33.01 6.57
C GLU A 521 33.61 34.53 6.44
N ARG A 522 32.42 35.08 6.73
CA ARG A 522 32.14 36.52 6.58
C ARG A 522 31.70 37.16 7.89
N THR A 523 30.50 36.85 8.37
CA THR A 523 29.93 37.52 9.53
C THR A 523 29.09 36.59 10.39
N MET A 524 29.17 36.76 11.71
CA MET A 524 28.24 36.13 12.65
C MET A 524 27.69 37.19 13.60
N ARG A 525 26.39 37.17 13.83
CA ARG A 525 25.72 37.95 14.88
C ARG A 525 25.07 37.00 15.88
N LEU A 526 25.49 37.07 17.14
CA LEU A 526 24.87 36.36 18.26
C LEU A 526 24.14 37.36 19.15
N THR A 527 22.85 37.15 19.38
CA THR A 527 22.01 37.97 20.26
C THR A 527 21.46 37.13 21.40
N THR A 528 21.74 37.55 22.64
CA THR A 528 21.15 36.98 23.87
C THR A 528 20.42 38.08 24.64
N PRO A 529 19.67 37.79 25.72
CA PRO A 529 19.03 38.83 26.53
C PRO A 529 20.03 39.79 27.21
N ALA A 530 21.30 39.39 27.33
CA ALA A 530 22.32 40.11 28.08
C ALA A 530 23.39 40.78 27.19
N LEU A 531 23.56 40.32 25.95
CA LEU A 531 24.64 40.78 25.07
C LEU A 531 24.34 40.59 23.57
N GLN A 532 24.91 41.48 22.75
CA GLN A 532 25.03 41.29 21.30
C GLN A 532 26.51 41.18 20.86
N VAL A 533 26.90 40.03 20.31
CA VAL A 533 28.23 39.79 19.73
C VAL A 533 28.16 39.84 18.21
N LEU A 534 29.09 40.57 17.60
CA LEU A 534 29.33 40.58 16.16
C LEU A 534 30.73 40.05 15.87
N MET A 535 30.85 39.00 15.07
CA MET A 535 32.10 38.64 14.40
C MET A 535 32.06 39.14 12.96
N ASP A 536 33.08 39.88 12.54
CA ASP A 536 33.22 40.38 11.16
C ASP A 536 34.61 40.05 10.63
N ASN A 537 34.71 38.98 9.86
CA ASN A 537 35.94 38.49 9.25
C ASN A 537 36.25 39.17 7.91
N THR A 538 35.41 40.11 7.48
CA THR A 538 35.60 40.87 6.24
C THR A 538 36.21 42.25 6.48
N SER A 539 35.98 42.83 7.67
CA SER A 539 36.45 44.18 7.98
C SER A 539 36.67 44.37 9.49
N PRO A 540 37.82 44.93 9.91
CA PRO A 540 38.04 45.32 11.30
C PRO A 540 37.36 46.64 11.69
N LEU A 541 36.60 47.27 10.77
CA LEU A 541 35.91 48.53 11.05
C LEU A 541 34.87 48.36 12.15
N LEU A 542 34.86 49.30 13.10
CA LEU A 542 33.96 49.26 14.25
C LEU A 542 32.50 49.38 13.81
N ARG A 543 31.68 48.41 14.22
CA ARG A 543 30.22 48.42 14.03
C ARG A 543 29.48 48.41 15.38
N PRO A 544 28.18 48.76 15.43
CA PRO A 544 27.40 48.69 16.66
C PRO A 544 27.21 47.23 17.14
N ALA A 545 27.77 46.89 18.29
CA ALA A 545 27.58 45.63 19.03
C ALA A 545 28.04 45.82 20.50
N ASP A 546 27.69 44.91 21.40
CA ASP A 546 28.27 44.89 22.76
C ASP A 546 29.69 44.36 22.78
N ALA A 547 30.00 43.41 21.90
CA ALA A 547 31.36 42.96 21.62
C ALA A 547 31.52 42.72 20.11
N GLN A 548 32.63 43.19 19.55
CA GLN A 548 33.02 42.92 18.18
C GLN A 548 34.29 42.06 18.15
N LEU A 549 34.22 40.96 17.42
CA LEU A 549 35.26 39.95 17.25
C LEU A 549 35.74 39.90 15.79
N LEU A 550 36.96 39.44 15.61
CA LEU A 550 37.59 39.13 14.32
C LEU A 550 38.37 37.83 14.47
N GLN A 551 38.36 36.95 13.47
CA GLN A 551 39.18 35.75 13.47
C GLN A 551 39.81 35.51 12.09
N LEU A 552 41.14 35.60 12.02
CA LEU A 552 41.88 35.59 10.75
C LEU A 552 41.89 34.21 10.10
N ASN A 553 42.02 33.15 10.89
CA ASN A 553 41.94 31.75 10.42
C ASN A 553 40.49 31.26 10.32
N ARG A 554 39.51 32.12 10.61
CA ARG A 554 38.06 31.89 10.60
C ARG A 554 37.53 30.87 11.60
N ARG A 555 38.41 30.21 12.37
CA ARG A 555 38.08 29.16 13.35
C ARG A 555 38.16 29.68 14.77
N PHE A 556 37.14 29.43 15.57
CA PHE A 556 37.04 29.98 16.92
C PHE A 556 36.22 29.10 17.86
N HIS A 557 36.43 29.31 19.15
CA HIS A 557 35.51 28.96 20.21
C HIS A 557 34.96 30.22 20.87
N LEU A 558 33.74 30.12 21.40
CA LEU A 558 33.07 31.22 22.06
C LEU A 558 32.17 30.68 23.18
N ALA A 559 32.29 31.22 24.39
CA ALA A 559 31.32 30.98 25.45
C ALA A 559 30.83 32.33 26.01
N ALA A 560 29.53 32.55 25.93
CA ALA A 560 28.81 33.67 26.51
C ALA A 560 28.04 33.20 27.75
N ASP A 561 28.29 33.82 28.91
CA ASP A 561 27.51 33.63 30.14
C ASP A 561 27.14 35.00 30.72
N GLY A 562 25.92 35.46 30.45
CA GLY A 562 25.47 36.80 30.84
C GLY A 562 26.23 37.90 30.09
N ARG A 563 27.13 38.60 30.77
CA ARG A 563 28.03 39.63 30.16
C ARG A 563 29.50 39.20 30.19
N LEU A 564 29.78 37.95 30.52
CA LEU A 564 31.09 37.33 30.40
C LEU A 564 31.23 36.65 29.04
N LEU A 565 32.32 36.93 28.34
CA LEU A 565 32.69 36.33 27.07
C LEU A 565 34.02 35.61 27.21
N ASP A 566 34.11 34.34 26.84
CA ASP A 566 35.34 33.56 26.74
C ASP A 566 35.58 33.16 25.28
N THR A 567 36.72 33.51 24.71
CA THR A 567 36.98 33.27 23.27
C THR A 567 38.47 33.28 22.91
N ASP A 568 38.82 32.51 21.88
CA ASP A 568 40.08 32.60 21.16
C ASP A 568 40.04 33.56 19.96
N ALA A 569 38.92 34.25 19.71
CA ALA A 569 38.86 35.25 18.65
C ALA A 569 39.52 36.57 19.09
N TYR A 570 40.01 37.34 18.11
CA TYR A 570 40.53 38.67 18.36
C TYR A 570 39.39 39.62 18.76
N VAL A 571 39.52 40.26 19.93
CA VAL A 571 38.54 41.22 20.45
C VAL A 571 38.84 42.64 19.95
N VAL A 572 38.02 43.13 19.01
CA VAL A 572 38.18 44.45 18.39
C VAL A 572 37.64 45.57 19.28
N ARG A 573 36.45 45.36 19.87
CA ARG A 573 35.79 46.29 20.80
C ARG A 573 34.89 45.53 21.76
N PHE A 574 34.69 46.07 22.95
CA PHE A 574 33.56 45.72 23.82
C PHE A 574 33.04 46.97 24.54
N ASN A 575 31.75 46.98 24.90
CA ASN A 575 31.09 48.07 25.63
C ASN A 575 31.34 47.95 27.15
N ASP A 576 31.08 49.04 27.88
CA ASP A 576 31.17 49.04 29.33
C ASP A 576 30.28 47.94 29.97
N GLY A 577 30.83 47.30 31.01
CA GLY A 577 30.17 46.20 31.72
C GLY A 577 30.24 44.84 31.02
N VAL A 578 30.87 44.72 29.85
CA VAL A 578 31.24 43.42 29.26
C VAL A 578 32.61 43.00 29.80
N ARG A 579 32.75 41.74 30.22
CA ARG A 579 34.04 41.14 30.61
C ARG A 579 34.44 40.15 29.55
N VAL A 580 35.67 40.26 29.04
CA VAL A 580 36.21 39.32 28.06
C VAL A 580 37.42 38.60 28.65
N ASN A 581 37.39 37.27 28.55
CA ASN A 581 38.50 36.36 28.79
C ASN A 581 39.02 35.88 27.43
N SER A 582 40.31 36.06 27.17
CA SER A 582 40.96 35.59 25.94
C SER A 582 42.34 35.00 26.29
N PRO A 583 42.47 33.66 26.31
CA PRO A 583 43.69 32.98 26.79
C PRO A 583 44.82 32.94 25.76
N ASN A 584 44.52 33.23 24.50
CA ASN A 584 45.48 33.23 23.39
C ASN A 584 45.96 34.63 23.00
N TYR A 585 45.80 35.58 23.91
CA TYR A 585 46.09 36.99 23.69
C TYR A 585 47.61 37.30 23.78
N ASN A 586 48.42 36.63 22.95
CA ASN A 586 49.87 36.82 22.84
C ASN A 586 50.30 37.06 21.39
N ARG A 587 51.59 37.39 21.17
CA ARG A 587 52.13 37.76 19.85
C ARG A 587 51.90 36.68 18.78
N ASP A 588 51.89 35.43 19.20
CA ASP A 588 51.84 34.25 18.32
C ASP A 588 50.42 33.64 18.26
N HIS A 589 49.45 34.22 18.98
CA HIS A 589 48.07 33.78 19.08
C HIS A 589 47.89 32.31 19.53
N LEU A 590 48.78 31.84 20.41
CA LEU A 590 48.81 30.48 20.95
C LEU A 590 48.08 30.43 22.31
N GLU A 591 47.35 29.36 22.62
CA GLU A 591 46.76 29.09 23.95
C GLU A 591 47.83 28.77 25.01
N ALA A 592 48.65 29.77 25.36
CA ALA A 592 49.78 29.60 26.28
C ALA A 592 50.07 30.85 27.12
N GLY A 593 49.23 31.89 27.05
CA GLY A 593 49.40 33.16 27.77
C GLY A 593 48.52 33.28 29.02
N PRO A 594 48.84 34.19 29.95
CA PRO A 594 47.89 34.59 30.99
C PRO A 594 46.63 35.18 30.35
N ALA A 595 45.44 34.85 30.86
CA ALA A 595 44.17 35.44 30.46
C ALA A 595 44.24 36.98 30.47
N TYR A 596 44.12 37.62 29.30
CA TYR A 596 44.09 39.08 29.24
C TYR A 596 42.68 39.58 29.59
N LEU A 597 42.61 40.51 30.53
CA LEU A 597 41.37 41.12 31.02
C LEU A 597 41.26 42.57 30.50
N GLY A 598 40.15 42.91 29.84
CA GLY A 598 39.72 44.29 29.60
C GLY A 598 40.51 45.09 28.53
N GLU A 599 40.66 46.41 28.73
CA GLU A 599 41.17 47.40 27.75
C GLU A 599 42.55 47.08 27.15
N SER A 600 43.36 46.30 27.87
CA SER A 600 44.71 45.92 27.44
C SER A 600 44.69 45.05 26.17
N ALA A 601 43.59 44.33 25.94
CA ALA A 601 43.36 43.63 24.69
C ALA A 601 43.22 44.63 23.52
N VAL A 602 42.17 45.45 23.51
CA VAL A 602 41.88 46.41 22.42
C VAL A 602 43.09 47.29 22.03
N ARG A 603 43.88 47.78 23.00
CA ARG A 603 45.08 48.60 22.74
C ARG A 603 46.24 47.85 22.08
N TYR A 604 46.36 46.55 22.28
CA TYR A 604 47.38 45.72 21.63
C TYR A 604 46.96 45.40 20.19
N MET A 605 45.69 45.10 19.98
CA MET A 605 45.13 44.85 18.65
C MET A 605 45.13 46.08 17.74
N GLY A 606 44.83 47.28 18.26
CA GLY A 606 44.98 48.52 17.51
C GLY A 606 46.41 48.73 16.99
N ARG A 607 47.42 48.24 17.73
CA ARG A 607 48.83 48.24 17.32
C ARG A 607 49.17 47.13 16.32
N MET A 608 48.56 45.94 16.43
CA MET A 608 48.78 44.82 15.51
C MET A 608 48.10 45.02 14.15
N LEU A 609 46.87 45.56 14.13
CA LEU A 609 46.07 45.76 12.92
C LEU A 609 46.28 47.13 12.25
N ASN A 610 47.16 48.00 12.76
CA ASN A 610 47.36 49.36 12.26
C ASN A 610 46.06 50.19 12.17
N LEU A 611 45.12 50.00 13.09
CA LEU A 611 43.91 50.81 13.15
C LEU A 611 44.29 52.20 13.70
N ARG A 612 44.44 53.20 12.81
CA ARG A 612 44.62 54.59 13.22
C ARG A 612 43.36 55.08 13.94
N SER A 613 43.47 55.39 15.23
CA SER A 613 42.41 56.04 16.00
C SER A 613 42.16 57.48 15.52
N PRO A 614 40.90 57.89 15.27
CA PRO A 614 40.53 59.30 15.31
C PRO A 614 40.09 59.67 16.74
N GLU A 615 40.80 60.65 17.31
CA GLU A 615 40.34 61.62 18.31
C GLU A 615 39.71 61.12 19.63
N MET A 616 40.57 60.99 20.66
CA MET A 616 40.20 61.46 22.01
C MET A 616 40.99 62.74 22.29
N ALA A 617 40.33 63.89 22.15
CA ALA A 617 40.85 65.20 22.52
C ALA A 617 40.40 65.58 23.93
N VAL A 618 41.31 65.63 24.91
CA VAL A 618 41.28 66.61 26.03
C VAL A 618 42.71 66.74 26.62
N PRO A 619 43.05 67.84 27.34
CA PRO A 619 44.10 68.76 26.94
C PRO A 619 45.36 68.64 27.82
N ALA A 620 46.49 69.05 27.26
CA ALA A 620 47.76 69.13 27.96
C ALA A 620 47.70 70.18 29.09
N ARG A 621 47.99 69.75 30.32
CA ARG A 621 48.43 70.62 31.42
C ARG A 621 49.94 70.44 31.57
N ALA A 622 50.67 71.53 31.38
CA ALA A 622 52.13 71.60 31.30
C ALA A 622 52.86 71.21 32.59
N PRO A 623 54.15 70.82 32.50
CA PRO A 623 55.15 71.18 33.47
C PRO A 623 56.04 72.34 32.99
N ALA A 624 56.61 73.04 33.97
CA ALA A 624 57.22 74.34 33.91
C ALA A 624 58.65 74.40 33.32
N GLU A 625 58.99 75.61 32.90
CA GLU A 625 60.29 76.33 32.88
C GLU A 625 61.61 75.54 32.82
N GLY A 626 62.44 75.92 31.85
CA GLY A 626 63.85 75.54 31.76
C GLY A 626 64.51 76.12 30.50
N ASP A 627 65.37 77.09 30.71
CA ASP A 627 65.90 78.08 29.77
C ASP A 627 66.98 77.57 28.77
N GLU A 628 67.29 78.44 27.79
CA GLU A 628 68.50 78.50 26.94
C GLU A 628 68.73 77.44 25.83
N ALA A 629 69.37 77.68 24.69
CA ALA A 629 69.72 78.84 23.84
C ALA A 629 70.62 78.26 22.71
N ASN A 630 70.42 78.72 21.46
CA ASN A 630 71.44 78.80 20.38
C ASN A 630 72.13 77.49 19.88
N ALA A 631 72.68 77.36 18.68
CA ALA A 631 72.65 78.06 17.40
C ALA A 631 73.52 77.22 16.43
N ARG A 632 73.17 77.24 15.13
CA ARG A 632 74.05 77.11 13.94
C ARG A 632 74.77 75.76 13.72
N ASP A 633 74.45 75.01 12.66
CA ASP A 633 74.73 75.23 11.22
C ASP A 633 76.15 74.79 10.82
N VAL A 634 76.28 74.35 9.55
CA VAL A 634 77.52 74.26 8.71
C VAL A 634 78.18 72.87 8.47
N VAL A 635 77.86 72.32 7.27
CA VAL A 635 78.77 71.84 6.18
C VAL A 635 79.11 70.34 6.01
N ALA A 636 78.60 69.81 4.89
CA ALA A 636 79.17 68.74 4.06
C ALA A 636 80.26 69.30 3.10
N PRO A 637 81.21 68.51 2.55
CA PRO A 637 81.01 67.82 1.25
C PRO A 637 81.82 66.49 1.13
N ALA A 638 81.35 65.41 0.48
CA ALA A 638 81.11 65.10 -0.95
C ALA A 638 82.33 64.57 -1.74
N LEU A 639 81.99 63.70 -2.72
CA LEU A 639 82.75 63.09 -3.83
C LEU A 639 83.41 61.72 -3.53
N GLY A 640 83.14 60.63 -4.26
CA GLY A 640 82.30 60.39 -5.43
C GLY A 640 82.53 58.96 -5.98
N GLY A 641 81.62 58.48 -6.83
CA GLY A 641 81.81 57.27 -7.65
C GLY A 641 80.56 56.42 -7.83
N ALA A 642 79.93 56.51 -8.99
CA ALA A 642 78.74 55.74 -9.41
C ALA A 642 79.08 54.32 -9.92
N VAL A 643 78.09 53.42 -9.98
CA VAL A 643 77.59 52.71 -11.19
C VAL A 643 76.47 51.71 -10.82
N ASN A 644 75.55 51.54 -11.76
CA ASN A 644 74.19 50.98 -11.74
C ASN A 644 74.14 49.48 -12.13
N LEU A 645 72.91 48.90 -12.16
CA LEU A 645 72.36 47.67 -12.80
C LEU A 645 71.58 46.85 -11.76
N GLY A 646 70.30 46.48 -11.87
CA GLY A 646 69.29 46.50 -12.94
C GLY A 646 68.21 45.46 -12.54
N ALA A 647 66.93 45.76 -12.79
CA ALA A 647 65.79 44.87 -12.53
C ALA A 647 65.81 43.59 -13.41
N PRO A 648 64.89 42.63 -13.20
CA PRO A 648 63.65 42.70 -13.98
C PRO A 648 62.37 42.24 -13.25
N ASN A 649 61.27 42.83 -13.73
CA ASN A 649 59.88 42.34 -13.88
C ASN A 649 59.30 41.34 -12.88
#